data_AF-A0A8K0S095-F1
#
_entry.id   AF-A0A8K0S095-F1
#
_cell.length_a   1.000
_cell.length_b   1.000
_cell.length_c   1.000
_cell.angle_alpha   90.00
_cell.angle_beta   90.00
_cell.angle_gamma   90.00
#
_symmetry.space_group_name_H-M   'P 1'
#
loop_
_entity.id
_entity.type
_entity.pdbx_description
1 polymer ?
#
loop_
_entity_poly.entity_id
_entity_poly.type
_entity_poly.pdbx_seq_one_letter_code
_entity_poly.pdbx_strand_id
1 'polypeptide(L)'
;MSVPYSHSEVSYSTQNFLVLKHLRALPEQDVEFLEHNRCFHLPLPSIQEEFINQYFLYLHPYYPLIHEKDFWDLFLGRETGTEKTPAMSLLVFQAMLFAASSFVSPAVLKNAGYTNVKVARNIFYRRAKLLFDFGVESDAFTKAQAALLLTFQFSAVEPHAGSTWLAIGIQNAIVAQAHTFQAPGSSSARKKDNKRLWWSLFWRDRVLTLGLRKPLQITPSSFNVRLDPITPDDLADEADYSAVYNLITKRHLAQILNYQCRLAVILTETLSICYGPGAFDPTYSLDNFDKTLSRIRSAKKELSCWKKEADKTLNAVLMGPESHRSTTLISNVVYIYAYAAQIALGNHEAMMIEQRQKGLSVIDDAVLRNIGKDISRATTETTKLVRFIVREGLTQHLPISAIAYIAFPLMLSSLDERLSPQDPADDSSQLLTRYHAQAMHLCSQRFEGAVDISRMITQIVQSTPIQLPLRNKQPMTPRSDRVGAEAQSWKPSRSMAGYWDELFVTRHYMQLRLSLDYALITGRPPTQEDLPLNLLRDAGVKRFAMGPIHSLSSVTLHTPRKRRASESVAGLPRVIELDEGPSDVLVTDTNGSFDDSMVPDMQVVARREELETLSRPFFEYDPIWAANLFEEITDGLCFVLSSTEDTTLGTLHLPRKWSQCPSSFLDYSLQNSVTRCTFLSRLILSPCTMRFSFTTILFSAAGLVQSTPLIRAAKPPHFFLIGDSTVAVNGGWGDGFLSYLNSPAEGDNRGVSGSTTVSWKSSGRWDKLIQDISAAKTDFEPVVTIQFGHNDQKVMGLDEFHTNLVDIGNQIKEAGGTPIFITSLTRRTFQNGEVVQNLKDWAAESISAAGNVGAGYLELNKASTDYVNSIGETDSQYYNWGPGDRTHLNPPGEVVFGRMVLDLLLEKRDDFSQYFTANEALSDKIKKGEFATGEE
;
A
#
# COMPACT_ATOMS: atom_id res chain seq x y z
N MET A 1 -19.00 -5.83 -21.82
CA MET A 1 -19.58 -7.09 -21.29
C MET A 1 -20.35 -6.78 -20.02
N SER A 2 -21.55 -7.34 -19.85
CA SER A 2 -22.28 -7.29 -18.58
C SER A 2 -21.53 -8.06 -17.49
N VAL A 3 -21.50 -7.52 -16.26
CA VAL A 3 -21.06 -8.28 -15.08
C VAL A 3 -22.01 -9.48 -14.90
N PRO A 4 -21.52 -10.68 -14.52
CA PRO A 4 -22.39 -11.83 -14.24
C PRO A 4 -23.17 -11.61 -12.93
N TYR A 5 -24.28 -10.90 -13.01
CA TYR A 5 -25.25 -10.76 -11.93
C TYR A 5 -26.05 -12.06 -11.77
N SER A 6 -26.25 -12.51 -10.53
CA SER A 6 -26.89 -13.79 -10.24
C SER A 6 -28.42 -13.71 -10.19
N HIS A 7 -29.10 -14.83 -10.48
CA HIS A 7 -30.55 -14.96 -10.36
C HIS A 7 -31.04 -15.06 -8.89
N SER A 8 -30.27 -14.55 -7.93
CA SER A 8 -30.44 -14.76 -6.48
C SER A 8 -30.27 -13.47 -5.66
N GLU A 9 -30.74 -12.36 -6.22
CA GLU A 9 -30.84 -11.06 -5.53
C GLU A 9 -32.31 -10.62 -5.38
N VAL A 10 -32.59 -9.84 -4.33
CA VAL A 10 -33.87 -9.20 -4.02
C VAL A 10 -33.69 -7.69 -3.88
N SER A 11 -34.75 -6.92 -4.16
CA SER A 11 -34.78 -5.49 -3.86
C SER A 11 -34.85 -5.26 -2.35
N TYR A 12 -34.14 -4.26 -1.84
CA TYR A 12 -34.29 -3.80 -0.46
C TYR A 12 -35.74 -3.45 -0.08
N SER A 13 -36.58 -3.10 -1.05
CA SER A 13 -37.99 -2.77 -0.84
C SER A 13 -38.85 -3.94 -0.37
N THR A 14 -38.33 -5.17 -0.39
CA THR A 14 -38.98 -6.36 0.21
C THR A 14 -38.51 -6.64 1.64
N GLN A 15 -37.74 -5.74 2.26
CA GLN A 15 -37.12 -5.95 3.57
C GLN A 15 -37.47 -4.83 4.55
N ASN A 16 -38.49 -5.07 5.38
CA ASN A 16 -39.09 -4.06 6.28
C ASN A 16 -38.13 -3.47 7.32
N PHE A 17 -36.98 -4.11 7.59
CA PHE A 17 -35.95 -3.60 8.52
C PHE A 17 -35.01 -2.57 7.88
N LEU A 18 -35.09 -2.35 6.56
CA LEU A 18 -34.24 -1.42 5.81
C LEU A 18 -34.99 -0.16 5.39
N VAL A 19 -34.30 0.98 5.43
CA VAL A 19 -34.80 2.28 4.96
C VAL A 19 -33.77 2.99 4.09
N LEU A 20 -34.25 3.73 3.09
CA LEU A 20 -33.44 4.67 2.31
C LEU A 20 -34.22 5.98 2.22
N LYS A 21 -33.76 6.98 2.98
CA LYS A 21 -34.58 8.15 3.37
C LYS A 21 -34.73 9.19 2.25
N HIS A 22 -33.66 9.44 1.50
CA HIS A 22 -33.56 10.58 0.57
C HIS A 22 -33.71 10.23 -0.90
N LEU A 23 -34.25 9.05 -1.24
CA LEU A 23 -34.44 8.63 -2.64
C LEU A 23 -35.22 9.67 -3.46
N ARG A 24 -36.25 10.26 -2.85
CA ARG A 24 -37.13 11.28 -3.44
C ARG A 24 -36.52 12.67 -3.55
N ALA A 25 -35.30 12.87 -3.04
CA ALA A 25 -34.55 14.12 -3.15
C ALA A 25 -33.50 14.06 -4.27
N LEU A 26 -33.28 12.89 -4.88
CA LEU A 26 -32.38 12.71 -6.02
C LEU A 26 -33.14 12.90 -7.35
N PRO A 27 -32.50 13.46 -8.39
CA PRO A 27 -33.03 13.42 -9.75
C PRO A 27 -33.27 11.99 -10.25
N GLU A 28 -34.22 11.81 -11.16
CA GLU A 28 -34.64 10.49 -11.66
C GLU A 28 -33.47 9.69 -12.28
N GLN A 29 -32.62 10.37 -13.05
CA GLN A 29 -31.39 9.80 -13.63
C GLN A 29 -30.37 9.29 -12.59
N ASP A 30 -30.39 9.80 -11.36
CA ASP A 30 -29.56 9.28 -10.27
C ASP A 30 -30.09 7.93 -9.80
N VAL A 31 -31.42 7.82 -9.66
CA VAL A 31 -32.12 6.62 -9.22
C VAL A 31 -31.99 5.51 -10.27
N GLU A 32 -32.18 5.84 -11.55
CA GLU A 32 -31.94 4.92 -12.67
C GLU A 32 -30.49 4.42 -12.71
N PHE A 33 -29.51 5.31 -12.53
CA PHE A 33 -28.10 4.93 -12.49
C PHE A 33 -27.76 4.02 -11.30
N LEU A 34 -28.26 4.36 -10.10
CA LEU A 34 -28.08 3.53 -8.90
C LEU A 34 -28.72 2.15 -9.05
N GLU A 35 -29.91 2.06 -9.66
CA GLU A 35 -30.60 0.80 -9.91
C GLU A 35 -29.91 -0.04 -11.01
N HIS A 36 -29.44 0.59 -12.09
CA HIS A 36 -28.61 -0.07 -13.11
C HIS A 36 -27.32 -0.66 -12.49
N ASN A 37 -26.71 0.06 -11.55
CA ASN A 37 -25.57 -0.43 -10.76
C ASN A 37 -25.97 -1.43 -9.65
N ARG A 38 -27.26 -1.79 -9.55
CA ARG A 38 -27.85 -2.72 -8.56
C ARG A 38 -27.62 -2.29 -7.11
N CYS A 39 -27.52 -0.98 -6.83
CA CYS A 39 -27.26 -0.45 -5.48
C CYS A 39 -28.42 -0.73 -4.51
N PHE A 40 -29.64 -0.88 -5.04
CA PHE A 40 -30.85 -1.22 -4.30
C PHE A 40 -31.07 -2.74 -4.14
N HIS A 41 -30.16 -3.56 -4.67
CA HIS A 41 -30.25 -5.02 -4.64
C HIS A 41 -29.34 -5.66 -3.59
N LEU A 42 -29.81 -6.75 -3.01
CA LEU A 42 -29.20 -7.51 -1.91
C LEU A 42 -29.32 -9.02 -2.16
N PRO A 43 -28.48 -9.88 -1.57
CA PRO A 43 -28.63 -11.34 -1.67
C PRO A 43 -29.98 -11.84 -1.11
N LEU A 44 -30.38 -13.08 -1.43
CA LEU A 44 -31.49 -13.74 -0.73
C LEU A 44 -31.29 -13.76 0.80
N PRO A 45 -32.35 -13.68 1.62
CA PRO A 45 -32.23 -13.57 3.09
C PRO A 45 -31.34 -14.61 3.77
N SER A 46 -31.36 -15.87 3.33
CA SER A 46 -30.49 -16.95 3.85
C SER A 46 -29.00 -16.75 3.54
N ILE A 47 -28.66 -16.00 2.49
CA ILE A 47 -27.29 -15.58 2.19
C ILE A 47 -26.94 -14.34 3.04
N GLN A 48 -27.89 -13.41 3.24
CA GLN A 48 -27.68 -12.26 4.11
C GLN A 48 -27.37 -12.69 5.55
N GLU A 49 -28.10 -13.68 6.07
CA GLU A 49 -27.91 -14.23 7.42
C GLU A 49 -26.47 -14.71 7.66
N GLU A 50 -25.85 -15.41 6.71
CA GLU A 50 -24.44 -15.80 6.80
C GLU A 50 -23.50 -14.58 6.84
N PHE A 51 -23.73 -13.56 6.00
CA PHE A 51 -22.90 -12.34 6.02
C PHE A 51 -23.05 -11.60 7.37
N ILE A 52 -24.26 -11.51 7.90
CA ILE A 52 -24.57 -10.90 9.20
C ILE A 52 -23.88 -11.69 10.33
N ASN A 53 -23.98 -13.02 10.33
CA ASN A 53 -23.33 -13.89 11.30
C ASN A 53 -21.81 -13.68 11.28
N GLN A 54 -21.19 -13.66 10.09
CA GLN A 54 -19.76 -13.41 9.94
C GLN A 54 -19.35 -11.98 10.37
N TYR A 55 -20.19 -10.97 10.18
CA TYR A 55 -19.98 -9.62 10.72
C TYR A 55 -19.94 -9.62 12.26
N PHE A 56 -20.96 -10.18 12.91
CA PHE A 56 -21.03 -10.20 14.38
C PHE A 56 -19.96 -11.11 15.00
N LEU A 57 -19.58 -12.19 14.33
CA LEU A 57 -18.46 -13.04 14.75
C LEU A 57 -17.11 -12.33 14.68
N TYR A 58 -16.71 -11.80 13.51
CA TYR A 58 -15.30 -11.48 13.23
C TYR A 58 -14.96 -9.99 13.06
N LEU A 59 -15.95 -9.10 12.90
CA LEU A 59 -15.70 -7.67 12.73
C LEU A 59 -16.25 -6.82 13.87
N HIS A 60 -17.51 -7.05 14.25
CA HIS A 60 -18.19 -6.33 15.32
C HIS A 60 -17.42 -6.28 16.66
N PRO A 61 -16.74 -7.36 17.14
CA PRO A 61 -16.06 -7.30 18.43
C PRO A 61 -14.85 -6.36 18.47
N TYR A 62 -14.24 -6.05 17.32
CA TYR A 62 -13.20 -5.01 17.22
C TYR A 62 -13.80 -3.60 17.10
N TYR A 63 -14.98 -3.49 16.48
CA TYR A 63 -15.65 -2.23 16.09
C TYR A 63 -17.18 -2.33 16.34
N PRO A 64 -17.66 -2.14 17.59
CA PRO A 64 -19.06 -2.37 17.97
C PRO A 64 -20.01 -1.24 17.51
N LEU A 65 -20.09 -1.03 16.19
CA LEU A 65 -20.76 0.10 15.52
C LEU A 65 -22.29 0.14 15.65
N ILE A 66 -22.91 -1.00 15.93
CA ILE A 66 -24.35 -1.25 15.81
C ILE A 66 -24.79 -1.94 17.09
N HIS A 67 -25.91 -1.54 17.70
CA HIS A 67 -26.43 -2.23 18.89
C HIS A 67 -26.89 -3.64 18.49
N GLU A 68 -26.24 -4.69 18.98
CA GLU A 68 -26.44 -6.04 18.43
C GLU A 68 -27.86 -6.55 18.70
N LYS A 69 -28.39 -6.28 19.89
CA LYS A 69 -29.78 -6.61 20.23
C LYS A 69 -30.77 -5.99 19.25
N ASP A 70 -30.70 -4.68 19.07
CA ASP A 70 -31.65 -3.92 18.25
C ASP A 70 -31.57 -4.37 16.80
N PHE A 71 -30.37 -4.72 16.32
CA PHE A 71 -30.21 -5.32 15.01
C PHE A 71 -30.94 -6.67 14.89
N TRP A 72 -30.77 -7.59 15.83
CA TRP A 72 -31.42 -8.90 15.78
C TRP A 72 -32.94 -8.81 15.95
N ASP A 73 -33.42 -7.91 16.81
CA ASP A 73 -34.85 -7.67 17.00
C ASP A 73 -35.47 -7.07 15.72
N LEU A 74 -34.76 -6.18 15.02
CA LEU A 74 -35.17 -5.67 13.70
C LEU A 74 -35.13 -6.72 12.58
N PHE A 75 -34.01 -7.41 12.42
CA PHE A 75 -33.78 -8.36 11.32
C PHE A 75 -34.76 -9.56 11.38
N LEU A 76 -35.07 -10.01 12.60
CA LEU A 76 -36.00 -11.12 12.85
C LEU A 76 -37.46 -10.67 13.04
N GLY A 77 -37.77 -9.37 12.87
CA GLY A 77 -39.12 -8.84 12.94
C GLY A 77 -39.81 -8.98 14.30
N ARG A 78 -39.04 -8.93 15.40
CA ARG A 78 -39.57 -9.02 16.77
C ARG A 78 -40.17 -7.66 17.16
N GLU A 79 -41.37 -7.67 17.74
CA GLU A 79 -42.08 -6.43 18.08
C GLU A 79 -41.35 -5.63 19.17
N THR A 80 -40.75 -4.50 18.78
CA THR A 80 -40.39 -3.42 19.71
C THR A 80 -41.63 -2.59 19.99
N GLY A 81 -42.06 -2.50 21.26
CA GLY A 81 -43.27 -1.81 21.71
C GLY A 81 -43.22 -0.28 21.66
N THR A 82 -42.75 0.30 20.56
CA THR A 82 -42.53 1.73 20.35
C THR A 82 -43.18 2.22 19.06
N GLU A 83 -43.91 3.34 19.12
CA GLU A 83 -44.72 3.90 18.01
C GLU A 83 -43.94 4.27 16.74
N LYS A 84 -42.60 4.24 16.78
CA LYS A 84 -41.74 4.33 15.61
C LYS A 84 -41.11 2.97 15.37
N THR A 85 -41.40 2.38 14.20
CA THR A 85 -40.62 1.27 13.66
C THR A 85 -39.17 1.73 13.49
N PRO A 86 -38.19 1.12 14.18
CA PRO A 86 -36.79 1.39 13.90
C PRO A 86 -36.41 0.75 12.55
N ALA A 87 -35.39 1.27 11.87
CA ALA A 87 -34.93 0.74 10.59
C ALA A 87 -33.46 1.09 10.33
N MET A 88 -32.72 0.17 9.73
CA MET A 88 -31.32 0.36 9.33
C MET A 88 -31.23 1.05 7.97
N SER A 89 -30.27 1.98 7.83
CA SER A 89 -30.00 2.61 6.53
C SER A 89 -29.36 1.63 5.56
N LEU A 90 -29.90 1.51 4.34
CA LEU A 90 -29.38 0.61 3.30
C LEU A 90 -27.87 0.81 3.03
N LEU A 91 -27.40 2.06 3.13
CA LEU A 91 -25.98 2.42 3.00
C LEU A 91 -25.10 1.68 4.02
N VAL A 92 -25.51 1.61 5.29
CA VAL A 92 -24.79 0.88 6.34
C VAL A 92 -24.89 -0.63 6.11
N PHE A 93 -26.03 -1.13 5.61
CA PHE A 93 -26.20 -2.56 5.34
C PHE A 93 -25.33 -3.03 4.16
N GLN A 94 -25.30 -2.31 3.03
CA GLN A 94 -24.38 -2.61 1.92
C GLN A 94 -22.91 -2.54 2.36
N ALA A 95 -22.55 -1.56 3.21
CA ALA A 95 -21.21 -1.45 3.78
C ALA A 95 -20.88 -2.60 4.78
N MET A 96 -21.89 -3.10 5.51
CA MET A 96 -21.75 -4.31 6.34
C MET A 96 -21.50 -5.54 5.46
N LEU A 97 -22.27 -5.75 4.38
CA LEU A 97 -22.07 -6.88 3.47
C LEU A 97 -20.67 -6.84 2.82
N PHE A 98 -20.19 -5.65 2.44
CA PHE A 98 -18.82 -5.43 1.99
C PHE A 98 -17.80 -5.90 3.03
N ALA A 99 -17.87 -5.40 4.26
CA ALA A 99 -16.87 -5.68 5.29
C ALA A 99 -16.96 -7.12 5.84
N ALA A 100 -18.15 -7.74 5.79
CA ALA A 100 -18.39 -9.12 6.19
C ALA A 100 -17.87 -10.15 5.17
N SER A 101 -17.98 -9.85 3.87
CA SER A 101 -17.69 -10.82 2.81
C SER A 101 -16.24 -11.32 2.75
N SER A 102 -15.28 -10.69 3.44
CA SER A 102 -13.93 -11.24 3.66
C SER A 102 -13.87 -12.43 4.64
N PHE A 103 -14.99 -12.82 5.25
CA PHE A 103 -15.10 -13.90 6.23
C PHE A 103 -16.09 -15.00 5.82
N VAL A 104 -16.99 -14.70 4.88
CA VAL A 104 -17.97 -15.64 4.32
C VAL A 104 -17.26 -16.74 3.51
N SER A 105 -17.72 -17.99 3.64
CA SER A 105 -17.08 -19.12 2.96
C SER A 105 -17.18 -19.00 1.42
N PRO A 106 -16.13 -19.39 0.66
CA PRO A 106 -16.17 -19.39 -0.80
C PRO A 106 -17.31 -20.25 -1.39
N ALA A 107 -17.77 -21.27 -0.67
CA ALA A 107 -18.90 -22.11 -1.06
C ALA A 107 -20.23 -21.33 -1.01
N VAL A 108 -20.51 -20.60 0.07
CA VAL A 108 -21.72 -19.75 0.16
C VAL A 108 -21.67 -18.63 -0.87
N LEU A 109 -20.50 -18.00 -1.08
CA LEU A 109 -20.35 -16.98 -2.12
C LEU A 109 -20.61 -17.53 -3.52
N LYS A 110 -20.09 -18.71 -3.85
CA LYS A 110 -20.34 -19.38 -5.14
C LYS A 110 -21.81 -19.75 -5.32
N ASN A 111 -22.48 -20.23 -4.27
CA ASN A 111 -23.91 -20.54 -4.30
C ASN A 111 -24.79 -19.28 -4.43
N ALA A 112 -24.31 -18.14 -3.95
CA ALA A 112 -24.90 -16.81 -4.17
C ALA A 112 -24.59 -16.21 -5.57
N GLY A 113 -23.80 -16.93 -6.38
CA GLY A 113 -23.38 -16.54 -7.74
C GLY A 113 -22.15 -15.63 -7.81
N TYR A 114 -21.46 -15.35 -6.71
CA TYR A 114 -20.18 -14.63 -6.72
C TYR A 114 -19.02 -15.58 -7.02
N THR A 115 -18.18 -15.24 -8.00
CA THR A 115 -17.09 -16.13 -8.45
C THR A 115 -16.00 -16.35 -7.39
N ASN A 116 -15.73 -15.37 -6.52
CA ASN A 116 -14.82 -15.47 -5.38
C ASN A 116 -15.02 -14.31 -4.39
N VAL A 117 -14.31 -14.36 -3.25
CA VAL A 117 -14.32 -13.36 -2.17
C VAL A 117 -13.99 -11.95 -2.67
N LYS A 118 -12.99 -11.77 -3.53
CA LYS A 118 -12.58 -10.45 -4.03
C LYS A 118 -13.67 -9.81 -4.90
N VAL A 119 -14.29 -10.60 -5.78
CA VAL A 119 -15.37 -10.14 -6.65
C VAL A 119 -16.62 -9.77 -5.83
N ALA A 120 -17.01 -10.57 -4.84
CA ALA A 120 -18.09 -10.21 -3.91
C ALA A 120 -17.79 -8.88 -3.19
N ARG A 121 -16.59 -8.74 -2.62
CA ARG A 121 -16.14 -7.52 -1.94
C ARG A 121 -16.19 -6.29 -2.85
N ASN A 122 -15.65 -6.38 -4.07
CA ASN A 122 -15.62 -5.26 -5.00
C ASN A 122 -17.03 -4.85 -5.48
N ILE A 123 -17.98 -5.78 -5.58
CA ILE A 123 -19.40 -5.49 -5.86
C ILE A 123 -20.05 -4.72 -4.68
N PHE A 124 -19.96 -5.24 -3.45
CA PHE A 124 -20.56 -4.57 -2.29
C PHE A 124 -19.88 -3.23 -1.97
N TYR A 125 -18.56 -3.13 -2.14
CA TYR A 125 -17.82 -1.86 -2.03
C TYR A 125 -18.36 -0.83 -3.02
N ARG A 126 -18.51 -1.19 -4.30
CA ARG A 126 -19.06 -0.30 -5.33
C ARG A 126 -20.49 0.14 -5.02
N ARG A 127 -21.37 -0.79 -4.61
CA ARG A 127 -22.76 -0.46 -4.22
C ARG A 127 -22.80 0.49 -3.03
N ALA A 128 -22.07 0.20 -1.95
CA ALA A 128 -22.02 1.05 -0.76
C ALA A 128 -21.38 2.41 -1.04
N LYS A 129 -20.30 2.46 -1.84
CA LYS A 129 -19.65 3.71 -2.27
C LYS A 129 -20.61 4.57 -3.11
N LEU A 130 -21.30 4.00 -4.10
CA LEU A 130 -22.26 4.75 -4.93
C LEU A 130 -23.41 5.31 -4.09
N LEU A 131 -23.96 4.55 -3.14
CA LEU A 131 -24.96 5.08 -2.19
C LEU A 131 -24.40 6.22 -1.32
N PHE A 132 -23.11 6.19 -0.96
CA PHE A 132 -22.46 7.26 -0.22
C PHE A 132 -22.26 8.51 -1.09
N ASP A 133 -21.66 8.36 -2.27
CA ASP A 133 -21.30 9.42 -3.21
C ASP A 133 -22.55 10.20 -3.68
N PHE A 134 -23.65 9.50 -3.96
CA PHE A 134 -24.93 10.08 -4.35
C PHE A 134 -25.74 10.64 -3.15
N GLY A 135 -25.21 10.58 -1.92
CA GLY A 135 -25.79 11.28 -0.78
C GLY A 135 -27.12 10.72 -0.26
N VAL A 136 -27.42 9.42 -0.42
CA VAL A 136 -28.72 8.83 -0.05
C VAL A 136 -29.07 8.92 1.45
N GLU A 137 -28.09 9.27 2.29
CA GLU A 137 -28.20 9.39 3.74
C GLU A 137 -27.74 10.78 4.23
N SER A 138 -28.56 11.43 5.05
CA SER A 138 -28.22 12.73 5.63
C SER A 138 -27.55 12.61 7.00
N ASP A 139 -27.94 11.63 7.84
CA ASP A 139 -27.43 11.52 9.22
C ASP A 139 -25.92 11.28 9.21
N ALA A 140 -25.18 12.22 9.79
CA ALA A 140 -23.72 12.15 9.91
C ALA A 140 -23.29 10.97 10.78
N PHE A 141 -24.09 10.54 11.76
CA PHE A 141 -23.81 9.34 12.55
C PHE A 141 -23.81 8.09 11.65
N THR A 142 -24.84 7.96 10.81
CA THR A 142 -24.99 6.84 9.86
C THR A 142 -23.93 6.86 8.77
N LYS A 143 -23.56 8.03 8.25
CA LYS A 143 -22.42 8.17 7.33
C LYS A 143 -21.08 7.82 7.99
N ALA A 144 -20.87 8.14 9.26
CA ALA A 144 -19.67 7.73 9.99
C ALA A 144 -19.59 6.20 10.20
N GLN A 145 -20.71 5.54 10.50
CA GLN A 145 -20.78 4.07 10.55
C GLN A 145 -20.42 3.44 9.20
N ALA A 146 -21.04 3.91 8.11
CA ALA A 146 -20.78 3.41 6.75
C ALA A 146 -19.33 3.66 6.33
N ALA A 147 -18.80 4.86 6.56
CA ALA A 147 -17.42 5.20 6.25
C ALA A 147 -16.41 4.34 7.03
N LEU A 148 -16.65 4.03 8.32
CA LEU A 148 -15.78 3.08 9.05
C LEU A 148 -15.77 1.70 8.38
N LEU A 149 -16.93 1.19 7.97
CA LEU A 149 -17.05 -0.10 7.26
C LEU A 149 -16.37 -0.06 5.88
N LEU A 150 -16.34 1.08 5.21
CA LEU A 150 -15.62 1.27 3.95
C LEU A 150 -14.08 1.37 4.14
N THR A 151 -13.58 1.64 5.35
CA THR A 151 -12.12 1.62 5.64
C THR A 151 -11.46 0.24 5.47
N PHE A 152 -12.24 -0.84 5.28
CA PHE A 152 -11.71 -2.17 5.00
C PHE A 152 -11.35 -2.38 3.51
N GLN A 153 -11.46 -1.34 2.67
CA GLN A 153 -10.95 -1.36 1.30
C GLN A 153 -9.44 -1.12 1.23
N PHE A 154 -8.78 -1.95 0.41
CA PHE A 154 -7.40 -1.76 -0.03
C PHE A 154 -7.19 -2.54 -1.34
N SER A 155 -6.62 -1.88 -2.34
CA SER A 155 -6.10 -2.48 -3.59
C SER A 155 -4.79 -1.79 -3.96
N ALA A 156 -4.01 -2.36 -4.88
CA ALA A 156 -2.81 -1.70 -5.40
C ALA A 156 -3.13 -0.44 -6.24
N VAL A 157 -4.37 -0.29 -6.72
CA VAL A 157 -4.85 0.88 -7.48
C VAL A 157 -5.31 2.00 -6.54
N GLU A 158 -5.93 1.65 -5.41
CA GLU A 158 -6.37 2.58 -4.36
C GLU A 158 -5.68 2.28 -3.01
N PRO A 159 -4.34 2.31 -2.88
CA PRO A 159 -3.63 1.93 -1.65
C PRO A 159 -3.91 2.87 -0.47
N HIS A 160 -4.63 3.97 -0.71
CA HIS A 160 -5.00 4.99 0.28
C HIS A 160 -6.49 4.97 0.65
N ALA A 161 -7.34 4.18 -0.03
CA ALA A 161 -8.80 4.20 0.18
C ALA A 161 -9.21 4.04 1.66
N GLY A 162 -8.59 3.10 2.37
CA GLY A 162 -8.85 2.89 3.80
C GLY A 162 -8.56 4.11 4.68
N SER A 163 -7.57 4.93 4.32
CA SER A 163 -7.23 6.19 5.00
C SER A 163 -8.18 7.33 4.62
N THR A 164 -8.63 7.39 3.37
CA THR A 164 -9.62 8.39 2.90
C THR A 164 -10.98 8.17 3.56
N TRP A 165 -11.46 6.91 3.59
CA TRP A 165 -12.70 6.56 4.28
C TRP A 165 -12.64 6.80 5.79
N LEU A 166 -11.45 6.68 6.40
CA LEU A 166 -11.26 6.99 7.81
C LEU A 166 -11.46 8.49 8.07
N ALA A 167 -10.87 9.36 7.24
CA ALA A 167 -11.01 10.81 7.36
C ALA A 167 -12.47 11.25 7.19
N ILE A 168 -13.17 10.68 6.19
CA ILE A 168 -14.60 10.87 5.97
C ILE A 168 -15.41 10.43 7.21
N GLY A 169 -15.08 9.28 7.80
CA GLY A 169 -15.72 8.75 9.00
C GLY A 169 -15.51 9.62 10.25
N ILE A 170 -14.28 10.08 10.48
CA ILE A 170 -13.93 11.01 11.56
C ILE A 170 -14.70 12.33 11.40
N GLN A 171 -14.70 12.93 10.21
CA GLN A 171 -15.38 14.21 9.98
C GLN A 171 -16.90 14.09 10.19
N ASN A 172 -17.52 13.01 9.70
CA ASN A 172 -18.94 12.75 9.94
C ASN A 172 -19.23 12.48 11.43
N ALA A 173 -18.34 11.80 12.16
CA ALA A 173 -18.46 11.59 13.60
C ALA A 173 -18.26 12.87 14.43
N ILE A 174 -17.44 13.81 13.96
CA ILE A 174 -17.32 15.16 14.56
C ILE A 174 -18.63 15.93 14.39
N VAL A 175 -19.19 15.96 13.17
CA VAL A 175 -20.50 16.58 12.88
C VAL A 175 -21.61 15.94 13.73
N ALA A 176 -21.59 14.61 13.89
CA ALA A 176 -22.53 13.86 14.75
C ALA A 176 -22.30 14.02 16.27
N GLN A 177 -21.32 14.84 16.70
CA GLN A 177 -20.95 15.04 18.10
C GLN A 177 -20.58 13.72 18.83
N ALA A 178 -20.01 12.77 18.11
CA ALA A 178 -19.57 11.49 18.68
C ALA A 178 -18.37 11.68 19.61
N HIS A 179 -17.40 12.51 19.18
CA HIS A 179 -16.20 12.86 19.95
C HIS A 179 -16.47 13.53 21.32
N THR A 180 -17.64 14.15 21.51
CA THR A 180 -18.04 14.90 22.70
C THR A 180 -18.95 14.11 23.67
N PHE A 181 -19.00 12.77 23.58
CA PHE A 181 -19.89 11.93 24.40
C PHE A 181 -19.70 12.01 25.94
N GLN A 182 -18.58 12.56 26.43
CA GLN A 182 -18.36 12.84 27.86
C GLN A 182 -18.83 14.25 28.29
N ALA A 183 -19.15 15.16 27.35
CA ALA A 183 -19.40 16.57 27.66
C ALA A 183 -20.66 16.78 28.51
N PRO A 184 -20.64 17.71 29.49
CA PRO A 184 -21.84 18.11 30.22
C PRO A 184 -22.92 18.62 29.26
N GLY A 185 -24.12 18.04 29.32
CA GLY A 185 -25.22 18.35 28.39
C GLY A 185 -25.29 17.46 27.13
N SER A 186 -24.36 16.51 26.94
CA SER A 186 -24.52 15.46 25.93
C SER A 186 -25.82 14.67 26.14
N SER A 187 -26.58 14.43 25.06
CA SER A 187 -27.84 13.68 25.13
C SER A 187 -27.60 12.25 25.62
N SER A 188 -28.23 11.87 26.73
CA SER A 188 -28.11 10.53 27.31
C SER A 188 -28.51 9.43 26.32
N ALA A 189 -29.51 9.69 25.47
CA ALA A 189 -30.11 8.71 24.55
C ALA A 189 -29.16 8.16 23.47
N ARG A 190 -28.12 8.90 23.05
CA ARG A 190 -27.09 8.44 22.10
C ARG A 190 -25.69 8.34 22.73
N LYS A 191 -25.56 8.47 24.05
CA LYS A 191 -24.24 8.53 24.72
C LYS A 191 -23.43 7.24 24.55
N LYS A 192 -24.08 6.06 24.63
CA LYS A 192 -23.44 4.77 24.36
C LYS A 192 -23.00 4.66 22.90
N ASP A 193 -23.87 4.98 21.96
CA ASP A 193 -23.60 4.85 20.52
C ASP A 193 -22.47 5.78 20.07
N ASN A 194 -22.47 7.03 20.54
CA ASN A 194 -21.41 8.00 20.30
C ASN A 194 -20.06 7.50 20.87
N LYS A 195 -20.05 6.92 22.08
CA LYS A 195 -18.85 6.29 22.66
C LYS A 195 -18.36 5.11 21.82
N ARG A 196 -19.26 4.20 21.42
CA ARG A 196 -18.96 3.00 20.60
C ARG A 196 -18.41 3.38 19.22
N LEU A 197 -19.06 4.31 18.51
CA LEU A 197 -18.62 4.83 17.22
C LEU A 197 -17.25 5.52 17.32
N TRP A 198 -17.08 6.42 18.28
CA TRP A 198 -15.84 7.18 18.42
C TRP A 198 -14.65 6.29 18.78
N TRP A 199 -14.79 5.36 19.73
CA TRP A 199 -13.73 4.40 20.04
C TRP A 199 -13.44 3.43 18.89
N SER A 200 -14.43 3.08 18.06
CA SER A 200 -14.22 2.29 16.84
C SER A 200 -13.37 3.04 15.82
N LEU A 201 -13.67 4.32 15.56
CA LEU A 201 -12.85 5.19 14.69
C LEU A 201 -11.45 5.41 15.26
N PHE A 202 -11.34 5.68 16.56
CA PHE A 202 -10.06 5.85 17.25
C PHE A 202 -9.17 4.62 17.13
N TRP A 203 -9.72 3.44 17.37
CA TRP A 203 -9.01 2.17 17.17
C TRP A 203 -8.61 1.97 15.70
N ARG A 204 -9.52 2.23 14.76
CA ARG A 204 -9.24 2.06 13.32
C ARG A 204 -8.11 2.97 12.85
N ASP A 205 -8.07 4.21 13.33
CA ASP A 205 -6.98 5.18 13.11
C ASP A 205 -5.64 4.64 13.65
N ARG A 206 -5.58 4.10 14.89
CA ARG A 206 -4.35 3.49 15.41
C ARG A 206 -3.88 2.30 14.57
N VAL A 207 -4.79 1.40 14.19
CA VAL A 207 -4.47 0.17 13.45
C VAL A 207 -4.05 0.46 12.00
N LEU A 208 -4.63 1.46 11.34
CA LEU A 208 -4.22 1.90 10.01
C LEU A 208 -2.91 2.70 10.04
N THR A 209 -2.76 3.64 10.97
CA THR A 209 -1.54 4.44 11.17
C THR A 209 -0.33 3.54 11.43
N LEU A 210 -0.42 2.59 12.37
CA LEU A 210 0.68 1.64 12.67
C LEU A 210 0.94 0.68 11.50
N GLY A 211 -0.11 0.23 10.79
CA GLY A 211 0.00 -0.72 9.69
C GLY A 211 0.63 -0.11 8.43
N LEU A 212 0.14 1.05 8.01
CA LEU A 212 0.55 1.75 6.78
C LEU A 212 1.63 2.84 7.01
N ARG A 213 2.14 2.97 8.25
CA ARG A 213 3.20 3.93 8.65
C ARG A 213 2.88 5.40 8.39
N LYS A 214 1.60 5.75 8.26
CA LYS A 214 1.13 7.12 8.01
C LYS A 214 0.96 7.90 9.32
N PRO A 215 0.88 9.24 9.29
CA PRO A 215 0.55 10.04 10.46
C PRO A 215 -0.88 9.82 10.97
N LEU A 216 -1.10 10.04 12.28
CA LEU A 216 -2.42 9.93 12.94
C LEU A 216 -3.42 10.95 12.42
N GLN A 217 -4.66 10.54 12.15
CA GLN A 217 -5.74 11.47 11.81
C GLN A 217 -6.39 12.08 13.05
N ILE A 218 -6.58 11.29 14.13
CA ILE A 218 -7.05 11.80 15.43
C ILE A 218 -5.83 12.14 16.29
N THR A 219 -5.34 13.36 16.12
CA THR A 219 -4.13 13.89 16.76
C THR A 219 -4.36 14.23 18.26
N PRO A 220 -3.33 14.18 19.13
CA PRO A 220 -3.44 14.58 20.54
C PRO A 220 -3.83 16.04 20.78
N SER A 221 -3.66 16.94 19.80
CA SER A 221 -4.12 18.33 19.86
C SER A 221 -5.61 18.47 19.54
N SER A 222 -6.14 17.62 18.64
CA SER A 222 -7.57 17.54 18.35
C SER A 222 -8.41 16.81 19.41
N PHE A 223 -7.76 16.15 20.38
CA PHE A 223 -8.40 15.09 21.16
C PHE A 223 -7.87 14.97 22.59
N ASN A 224 -8.78 14.98 23.58
CA ASN A 224 -8.44 14.72 24.97
C ASN A 224 -8.14 13.23 25.19
N VAL A 225 -6.85 12.90 25.31
CA VAL A 225 -6.32 11.53 25.51
C VAL A 225 -6.82 10.86 26.81
N ARG A 226 -7.51 11.58 27.71
CA ARG A 226 -8.12 11.06 28.95
C ARG A 226 -9.59 10.64 28.80
N LEU A 227 -9.95 9.97 27.71
CA LEU A 227 -11.27 9.32 27.61
C LEU A 227 -11.39 8.09 28.51
N ASP A 228 -12.60 7.82 28.99
CA ASP A 228 -12.95 6.50 29.53
C ASP A 228 -13.01 5.48 28.37
N PRO A 229 -12.30 4.34 28.45
CA PRO A 229 -12.42 3.25 27.47
C PRO A 229 -13.82 2.64 27.50
N ILE A 230 -14.17 1.87 26.46
CA ILE A 230 -15.36 1.00 26.51
C ILE A 230 -15.15 -0.02 27.65
N THR A 231 -16.09 -0.11 28.59
CA THR A 231 -16.15 -1.13 29.65
C THR A 231 -17.19 -2.20 29.30
N PRO A 232 -17.19 -3.37 29.97
CA PRO A 232 -18.26 -4.35 29.80
C PRO A 232 -19.68 -3.79 30.04
N ASP A 233 -19.82 -2.76 30.87
CA ASP A 233 -21.11 -2.12 31.20
C ASP A 233 -21.69 -1.30 30.02
N ASP A 234 -20.85 -0.81 29.11
CA ASP A 234 -21.28 -0.15 27.87
C ASP A 234 -21.94 -1.13 26.88
N LEU A 235 -21.69 -2.44 27.04
CA LEU A 235 -22.16 -3.55 26.20
C LEU A 235 -23.10 -4.53 26.93
N ALA A 236 -23.39 -4.32 28.21
CA ALA A 236 -24.15 -5.27 29.03
C ALA A 236 -25.61 -5.44 28.59
N ASP A 237 -26.18 -4.45 27.91
CA ASP A 237 -27.55 -4.42 27.39
C ASP A 237 -27.81 -5.30 26.16
N GLU A 238 -26.76 -5.71 25.46
CA GLU A 238 -26.82 -6.62 24.30
C GLU A 238 -26.20 -8.00 24.58
N ALA A 239 -25.61 -8.20 25.77
CA ALA A 239 -24.80 -9.38 26.07
C ALA A 239 -25.58 -10.71 26.10
N ASP A 240 -26.88 -10.67 26.40
CA ASP A 240 -27.79 -11.83 26.44
C ASP A 240 -28.54 -12.07 25.11
N TYR A 241 -28.37 -11.20 24.11
CA TYR A 241 -29.23 -11.14 22.91
C TYR A 241 -28.50 -11.43 21.59
N SER A 242 -27.21 -11.82 21.65
CA SER A 242 -26.42 -12.18 20.47
C SER A 242 -26.87 -13.52 19.88
N ALA A 243 -27.16 -13.55 18.57
CA ALA A 243 -27.48 -14.81 17.89
C ALA A 243 -26.24 -15.70 17.65
N VAL A 244 -25.03 -15.11 17.66
CA VAL A 244 -23.77 -15.81 17.34
C VAL A 244 -22.89 -16.13 18.54
N TYR A 245 -23.24 -15.63 19.74
CA TYR A 245 -22.43 -15.79 20.95
C TYR A 245 -23.26 -16.05 22.20
N ASN A 246 -22.75 -16.90 23.09
CA ASN A 246 -23.24 -17.00 24.46
C ASN A 246 -22.76 -15.82 25.32
N LEU A 247 -23.46 -15.57 26.43
CA LEU A 247 -23.18 -14.51 27.41
C LEU A 247 -21.72 -14.51 27.92
N ILE A 248 -21.14 -15.69 28.15
CA ILE A 248 -19.75 -15.86 28.60
C ILE A 248 -18.80 -15.29 27.54
N THR A 249 -19.02 -15.64 26.27
CA THR A 249 -18.23 -15.16 25.13
C THR A 249 -18.41 -13.65 24.92
N LYS A 250 -19.63 -13.09 24.99
CA LYS A 250 -19.84 -11.63 24.93
C LYS A 250 -19.10 -10.89 26.04
N ARG A 251 -19.09 -11.42 27.28
CA ARG A 251 -18.30 -10.86 28.40
C ARG A 251 -16.79 -10.93 28.14
N HIS A 252 -16.29 -12.03 27.60
CA HIS A 252 -14.87 -12.18 27.24
C HIS A 252 -14.45 -11.20 26.14
N LEU A 253 -15.27 -11.05 25.09
CA LEU A 253 -15.05 -10.08 24.00
C LEU A 253 -15.06 -8.63 24.52
N ALA A 254 -15.99 -8.28 25.42
CA ALA A 254 -16.05 -6.94 26.02
C ALA A 254 -14.81 -6.63 26.88
N GLN A 255 -14.22 -7.62 27.55
CA GLN A 255 -12.95 -7.47 28.27
C GLN A 255 -11.76 -7.30 27.31
N ILE A 256 -11.71 -8.06 26.22
CA ILE A 256 -10.68 -7.90 25.17
C ILE A 256 -10.78 -6.49 24.55
N LEU A 257 -12.00 -6.02 24.26
CA LEU A 257 -12.26 -4.67 23.75
C LEU A 257 -11.83 -3.56 24.74
N ASN A 258 -11.99 -3.76 26.05
CA ASN A 258 -11.48 -2.82 27.04
C ASN A 258 -9.94 -2.71 26.95
N TYR A 259 -9.24 -3.85 26.93
CA TYR A 259 -7.79 -3.88 26.74
C TYR A 259 -7.35 -3.32 25.38
N GLN A 260 -8.14 -3.50 24.33
CA GLN A 260 -7.95 -2.90 23.01
C GLN A 260 -8.02 -1.36 23.06
N CYS A 261 -9.04 -0.81 23.73
CA CYS A 261 -9.17 0.64 23.94
C CYS A 261 -7.97 1.20 24.75
N ARG A 262 -7.55 0.48 25.81
CA ARG A 262 -6.36 0.84 26.60
C ARG A 262 -5.08 0.80 25.77
N LEU A 263 -4.93 -0.17 24.86
CA LEU A 263 -3.80 -0.24 23.92
C LEU A 263 -3.82 0.94 22.96
N ALA A 264 -4.98 1.32 22.43
CA ALA A 264 -5.14 2.45 21.50
C ALA A 264 -4.62 3.78 22.08
N VAL A 265 -4.75 3.99 23.39
CA VAL A 265 -4.18 5.15 24.09
C VAL A 265 -2.64 5.11 24.04
N ILE A 266 -2.02 3.98 24.41
CA ILE A 266 -0.56 3.80 24.38
C ILE A 266 0.01 3.89 22.95
N LEU A 267 -0.75 3.39 21.97
CA LEU A 267 -0.44 3.54 20.55
C LEU A 267 -0.44 5.01 20.12
N THR A 268 -1.20 5.90 20.76
CA THR A 268 -1.24 7.33 20.38
C THR A 268 0.12 8.00 20.56
N GLU A 269 0.77 7.80 21.72
CA GLU A 269 2.13 8.33 21.94
C GLU A 269 3.16 7.58 21.09
N THR A 270 3.04 6.25 21.00
CA THR A 270 3.92 5.42 20.15
C THR A 270 3.95 5.92 18.70
N LEU A 271 2.78 6.21 18.12
CA LEU A 271 2.65 6.64 16.73
C LEU A 271 3.01 8.12 16.54
N SER A 272 2.78 8.95 17.56
CA SER A 272 3.26 10.34 17.61
C SER A 272 4.78 10.47 17.78
N ILE A 273 5.48 9.37 18.11
CA ILE A 273 6.94 9.27 18.04
C ILE A 273 7.35 8.73 16.67
N CYS A 274 6.86 7.55 16.29
CA CYS A 274 7.37 6.83 15.12
C CYS A 274 6.98 7.42 13.76
N TYR A 275 5.80 8.05 13.65
CA TYR A 275 5.21 8.54 12.38
C TYR A 275 4.55 9.93 12.53
N GLY A 276 4.98 10.72 13.53
CA GLY A 276 4.56 12.11 13.68
C GLY A 276 5.28 13.06 12.69
N PRO A 277 4.87 14.35 12.63
CA PRO A 277 5.66 15.38 11.95
C PRO A 277 7.09 15.43 12.49
N GLY A 278 8.09 15.41 11.62
CA GLY A 278 9.51 15.32 12.02
C GLY A 278 9.97 13.95 12.54
N ALA A 279 9.19 12.87 12.40
CA ALA A 279 9.62 11.52 12.81
C ALA A 279 10.69 10.89 11.89
N PHE A 280 10.98 11.54 10.76
CA PHE A 280 12.05 11.19 9.82
C PHE A 280 13.12 12.29 9.69
N ASP A 281 12.97 13.42 10.41
CA ASP A 281 13.93 14.53 10.45
C ASP A 281 15.28 14.06 11.04
N PRO A 282 16.41 14.15 10.32
CA PRO A 282 17.70 13.74 10.83
C PRO A 282 18.34 14.73 11.84
N THR A 283 17.77 15.92 12.05
CA THR A 283 18.43 17.07 12.72
C THR A 283 18.15 17.23 14.21
N TYR A 284 18.09 16.11 14.96
CA TYR A 284 17.85 16.13 16.41
C TYR A 284 18.90 16.93 17.20
N SER A 285 18.48 18.07 17.76
CA SER A 285 19.25 18.76 18.81
C SER A 285 19.40 17.88 20.06
N LEU A 286 20.44 18.12 20.87
CA LEU A 286 20.73 17.31 22.07
C LEU A 286 19.53 17.18 23.01
N ASP A 287 18.87 18.31 23.28
CA ASP A 287 17.66 18.39 24.11
C ASP A 287 16.46 17.69 23.46
N ASN A 288 16.27 17.80 22.13
CA ASN A 288 15.18 17.11 21.43
C ASN A 288 15.39 15.58 21.39
N PHE A 289 16.63 15.14 21.18
CA PHE A 289 17.00 13.72 21.24
C PHE A 289 16.74 13.14 22.64
N ASP A 290 17.27 13.76 23.70
CA ASP A 290 17.16 13.21 25.06
C ASP A 290 15.69 13.24 25.54
N LYS A 291 14.89 14.23 25.12
CA LYS A 291 13.43 14.24 25.29
C LYS A 291 12.75 13.08 24.56
N THR A 292 13.01 12.88 23.27
CA THR A 292 12.36 11.85 22.46
C THR A 292 12.77 10.44 22.91
N LEU A 293 14.03 10.23 23.30
CA LEU A 293 14.47 8.99 23.92
C LEU A 293 13.80 8.73 25.28
N SER A 294 13.49 9.78 26.05
CA SER A 294 12.67 9.66 27.27
C SER A 294 11.23 9.23 26.96
N ARG A 295 10.62 9.81 25.90
CA ARG A 295 9.27 9.42 25.41
C ARG A 295 9.23 7.95 24.97
N ILE A 296 10.20 7.50 24.17
CA ILE A 296 10.37 6.09 23.75
C ILE A 296 10.43 5.16 24.97
N ARG A 297 11.22 5.52 25.99
CA ARG A 297 11.34 4.73 27.23
C ARG A 297 10.04 4.68 28.02
N SER A 298 9.23 5.75 28.04
CA SER A 298 7.89 5.72 28.65
C SER A 298 6.95 4.81 27.85
N ALA A 299 6.85 4.98 26.54
CA ALA A 299 6.00 4.16 25.67
C ALA A 299 6.34 2.66 25.77
N LYS A 300 7.63 2.29 25.72
CA LYS A 300 8.09 0.90 25.95
C LYS A 300 7.68 0.37 27.33
N LYS A 301 7.77 1.18 28.38
CA LYS A 301 7.38 0.81 29.76
C LYS A 301 5.86 0.64 29.90
N GLU A 302 5.07 1.55 29.35
CA GLU A 302 3.61 1.53 29.38
C GLU A 302 3.06 0.32 28.63
N LEU A 303 3.56 0.07 27.41
CA LEU A 303 3.23 -1.10 26.60
C LEU A 303 3.61 -2.42 27.31
N SER A 304 4.72 -2.43 28.05
CA SER A 304 5.12 -3.56 28.90
C SER A 304 4.25 -3.74 30.16
N CYS A 305 3.66 -2.67 30.68
CA CYS A 305 2.73 -2.72 31.82
C CYS A 305 1.36 -3.23 31.36
N TRP A 306 0.82 -2.64 30.29
CA TRP A 306 -0.39 -3.09 29.60
C TRP A 306 -0.30 -4.58 29.27
N LYS A 307 0.84 -5.05 28.73
CA LYS A 307 0.99 -6.48 28.42
C LYS A 307 0.92 -7.36 29.67
N LYS A 308 1.59 -6.99 30.77
CA LYS A 308 1.53 -7.77 32.02
C LYS A 308 0.14 -7.82 32.65
N GLU A 309 -0.64 -6.75 32.50
CA GLU A 309 -2.03 -6.71 32.95
C GLU A 309 -2.95 -7.55 32.05
N ALA A 310 -2.80 -7.40 30.72
CA ALA A 310 -3.51 -8.21 29.73
C ALA A 310 -3.18 -9.71 29.90
N ASP A 311 -1.90 -10.06 30.07
CA ASP A 311 -1.45 -11.43 30.34
C ASP A 311 -2.06 -12.00 31.63
N LYS A 312 -2.36 -11.17 32.63
CA LYS A 312 -3.00 -11.59 33.89
C LYS A 312 -4.51 -11.79 33.73
N THR A 313 -5.21 -10.89 33.04
CA THR A 313 -6.67 -10.96 32.88
C THR A 313 -7.08 -11.88 31.74
N LEU A 314 -6.53 -11.69 30.55
CA LEU A 314 -6.97 -12.36 29.33
C LEU A 314 -6.55 -13.82 29.27
N ASN A 315 -5.37 -14.21 29.77
CA ASN A 315 -5.00 -15.63 29.78
C ASN A 315 -5.87 -16.46 30.74
N ALA A 316 -6.29 -15.90 31.88
CA ALA A 316 -7.24 -16.56 32.79
C ALA A 316 -8.63 -16.76 32.14
N VAL A 317 -8.97 -15.91 31.17
CA VAL A 317 -10.23 -15.94 30.40
C VAL A 317 -10.15 -16.87 29.18
N LEU A 318 -9.00 -16.91 28.50
CA LEU A 318 -8.79 -17.63 27.25
C LEU A 318 -8.31 -19.08 27.43
N MET A 319 -7.71 -19.42 28.58
CA MET A 319 -7.28 -20.80 28.88
C MET A 319 -8.40 -21.68 29.46
N GLY A 320 -9.64 -21.16 29.55
CA GLY A 320 -10.81 -21.94 29.98
C GLY A 320 -11.30 -22.90 28.88
N PRO A 321 -11.86 -24.08 29.24
CA PRO A 321 -12.35 -25.06 28.27
C PRO A 321 -13.58 -24.59 27.48
N GLU A 322 -14.28 -23.55 27.94
CA GLU A 322 -15.42 -22.92 27.26
C GLU A 322 -15.01 -21.72 26.39
N SER A 323 -13.70 -21.52 26.13
CA SER A 323 -13.20 -20.39 25.33
C SER A 323 -13.61 -20.52 23.85
N HIS A 324 -14.28 -19.50 23.32
CA HIS A 324 -14.71 -19.51 21.93
C HIS A 324 -13.53 -19.20 20.98
N ARG A 325 -13.46 -19.89 19.84
CA ARG A 325 -12.35 -19.74 18.87
C ARG A 325 -12.10 -18.30 18.44
N SER A 326 -13.16 -17.49 18.33
CA SER A 326 -13.03 -16.06 18.00
C SER A 326 -12.40 -15.23 19.12
N THR A 327 -12.67 -15.47 20.41
CA THR A 327 -12.02 -14.72 21.51
C THR A 327 -10.51 -14.89 21.46
N THR A 328 -10.05 -16.11 21.17
CA THR A 328 -8.62 -16.44 21.06
C THR A 328 -7.99 -15.79 19.83
N LEU A 329 -8.66 -15.84 18.66
CA LEU A 329 -8.22 -15.13 17.45
C LEU A 329 -8.11 -13.62 17.67
N ILE A 330 -9.17 -12.99 18.21
CA ILE A 330 -9.28 -11.55 18.39
C ILE A 330 -8.23 -11.06 19.39
N SER A 331 -8.05 -11.77 20.51
CA SER A 331 -6.96 -11.50 21.46
C SER A 331 -5.59 -11.60 20.79
N ASN A 332 -5.30 -12.69 20.09
CA ASN A 332 -4.01 -12.89 19.40
C ASN A 332 -3.71 -11.76 18.40
N VAL A 333 -4.72 -11.28 17.67
CA VAL A 333 -4.57 -10.14 16.75
C VAL A 333 -4.27 -8.83 17.49
N VAL A 334 -4.91 -8.58 18.64
CA VAL A 334 -4.58 -7.41 19.50
C VAL A 334 -3.14 -7.51 20.04
N TYR A 335 -2.68 -8.69 20.43
CA TYR A 335 -1.27 -8.92 20.82
C TYR A 335 -0.29 -8.72 19.64
N ILE A 336 -0.64 -9.13 18.41
CA ILE A 336 0.18 -8.87 17.21
C ILE A 336 0.36 -7.35 17.00
N TYR A 337 -0.70 -6.55 17.14
CA TYR A 337 -0.58 -5.09 17.06
C TYR A 337 0.30 -4.52 18.18
N ALA A 338 0.21 -5.06 19.40
CA ALA A 338 1.08 -4.65 20.53
C ALA A 338 2.56 -4.98 20.30
N TYR A 339 2.89 -6.13 19.70
CA TYR A 339 4.27 -6.47 19.33
C TYR A 339 4.78 -5.61 18.16
N ALA A 340 3.94 -5.33 17.17
CA ALA A 340 4.31 -4.42 16.07
C ALA A 340 4.62 -3.00 16.55
N ALA A 341 3.94 -2.52 17.60
CA ALA A 341 4.29 -1.27 18.26
C ALA A 341 5.65 -1.32 19.00
N GLN A 342 6.02 -2.46 19.59
CA GLN A 342 7.37 -2.67 20.16
C GLN A 342 8.45 -2.66 19.07
N ILE A 343 8.17 -3.29 17.92
CA ILE A 343 9.04 -3.29 16.74
C ILE A 343 9.21 -1.86 16.20
N ALA A 344 8.11 -1.11 16.02
CA ALA A 344 8.15 0.27 15.56
C ALA A 344 9.00 1.18 16.48
N LEU A 345 8.79 1.10 17.80
CA LEU A 345 9.60 1.85 18.78
C LEU A 345 11.08 1.44 18.75
N GLY A 346 11.38 0.15 18.56
CA GLY A 346 12.75 -0.33 18.43
C GLY A 346 13.43 0.19 17.16
N ASN A 347 12.76 0.10 16.01
CA ASN A 347 13.26 0.56 14.72
C ASN A 347 13.55 2.07 14.74
N HIS A 348 12.65 2.87 15.33
CA HIS A 348 12.82 4.32 15.45
C HIS A 348 13.93 4.67 16.47
N GLU A 349 14.02 4.02 17.63
CA GLU A 349 15.11 4.22 18.60
C GLU A 349 16.49 3.91 17.98
N ALA A 350 16.60 2.81 17.24
CA ALA A 350 17.85 2.43 16.56
C ALA A 350 18.22 3.42 15.44
N MET A 351 17.25 3.91 14.67
CA MET A 351 17.45 4.93 13.63
C MET A 351 18.00 6.24 14.22
N MET A 352 17.36 6.76 15.28
CA MET A 352 17.83 7.97 15.96
C MET A 352 19.28 7.84 16.47
N ILE A 353 19.63 6.66 17.01
CA ILE A 353 20.98 6.39 17.53
C ILE A 353 22.01 6.34 16.39
N GLU A 354 21.73 5.65 15.27
CA GLU A 354 22.62 5.60 14.10
C GLU A 354 22.85 7.00 13.50
N GLN A 355 21.79 7.83 13.43
CA GLN A 355 21.88 9.21 12.96
C GLN A 355 22.75 10.08 13.90
N ARG A 356 22.51 10.07 15.22
CA ARG A 356 23.31 10.84 16.20
C ARG A 356 24.77 10.39 16.26
N GLN A 357 25.05 9.10 16.05
CA GLN A 357 26.41 8.56 16.09
C GLN A 357 27.29 9.00 14.91
N LYS A 358 26.73 9.50 13.80
CA LYS A 358 27.51 10.05 12.67
C LYS A 358 28.40 11.26 13.05
N GLY A 359 28.18 11.88 14.22
CA GLY A 359 29.03 12.94 14.78
C GLY A 359 30.02 12.50 15.89
N LEU A 360 30.07 11.22 16.29
CA LEU A 360 30.89 10.76 17.42
C LEU A 360 31.61 9.43 17.12
N SER A 361 32.92 9.38 17.32
CA SER A 361 33.81 8.30 16.85
C SER A 361 33.75 6.99 17.66
N VAL A 362 32.65 6.70 18.35
CA VAL A 362 32.48 5.48 19.16
C VAL A 362 31.05 4.96 18.99
N ILE A 363 30.92 3.82 18.32
CA ILE A 363 29.67 3.07 18.24
C ILE A 363 29.52 2.30 19.56
N ASP A 364 28.50 2.61 20.36
CA ASP A 364 28.09 1.73 21.46
C ASP A 364 27.24 0.58 20.91
N ASP A 365 27.95 -0.37 20.31
CA ASP A 365 27.46 -1.56 19.65
C ASP A 365 26.53 -2.39 20.57
N ALA A 366 26.73 -2.31 21.90
CA ALA A 366 25.93 -3.02 22.89
C ALA A 366 24.51 -2.42 23.01
N VAL A 367 24.32 -1.12 22.81
CA VAL A 367 23.00 -0.47 22.86
C VAL A 367 22.16 -0.92 21.67
N LEU A 368 22.69 -0.82 20.44
CA LEU A 368 21.99 -1.27 19.23
C LEU A 368 21.69 -2.77 19.31
N ARG A 369 22.65 -3.62 19.69
CA ARG A 369 22.42 -5.07 19.85
C ARG A 369 21.38 -5.42 20.92
N ASN A 370 21.13 -4.55 21.91
CA ASN A 370 20.05 -4.76 22.87
C ASN A 370 18.67 -4.35 22.30
N ILE A 371 18.61 -3.32 21.46
CA ILE A 371 17.39 -2.98 20.71
C ILE A 371 17.03 -4.08 19.70
N GLY A 372 18.03 -4.65 19.01
CA GLY A 372 17.87 -5.81 18.13
C GLY A 372 17.23 -7.01 18.85
N LYS A 373 17.73 -7.37 20.05
CA LYS A 373 17.13 -8.43 20.89
C LYS A 373 15.68 -8.15 21.29
N ASP A 374 15.32 -6.90 21.58
CA ASP A 374 13.94 -6.52 21.88
C ASP A 374 13.02 -6.73 20.67
N ILE A 375 13.47 -6.35 19.47
CA ILE A 375 12.76 -6.56 18.19
C ILE A 375 12.68 -8.04 17.84
N SER A 376 13.76 -8.80 18.04
CA SER A 376 13.86 -10.24 17.80
C SER A 376 12.88 -11.02 18.68
N ARG A 377 12.76 -10.62 19.96
CA ARG A 377 11.75 -11.14 20.88
C ARG A 377 10.32 -10.78 20.43
N ALA A 378 10.04 -9.54 20.03
CA ALA A 378 8.71 -9.15 19.56
C ALA A 378 8.30 -9.88 18.25
N THR A 379 9.24 -10.06 17.33
CA THR A 379 9.06 -10.82 16.08
C THR A 379 8.85 -12.31 16.37
N THR A 380 9.60 -12.87 17.33
CA THR A 380 9.41 -14.24 17.84
C THR A 380 8.01 -14.47 18.38
N GLU A 381 7.52 -13.62 19.29
CA GLU A 381 6.17 -13.78 19.85
C GLU A 381 5.08 -13.57 18.79
N THR A 382 5.24 -12.60 17.89
CA THR A 382 4.35 -12.41 16.72
C THR A 382 4.27 -13.69 15.88
N THR A 383 5.40 -14.36 15.65
CA THR A 383 5.44 -15.60 14.86
C THR A 383 4.80 -16.79 15.58
N LYS A 384 4.89 -16.87 16.92
CA LYS A 384 4.15 -17.87 17.71
C LYS A 384 2.63 -17.68 17.55
N LEU A 385 2.15 -16.45 17.58
CA LEU A 385 0.72 -16.13 17.41
C LEU A 385 0.23 -16.45 15.99
N VAL A 386 0.99 -16.10 14.95
CA VAL A 386 0.67 -16.47 13.56
C VAL A 386 0.67 -18.00 13.39
N ARG A 387 1.69 -18.71 13.91
CA ARG A 387 1.76 -20.18 13.92
C ARG A 387 0.54 -20.82 14.59
N PHE A 388 0.07 -20.29 15.71
CA PHE A 388 -1.14 -20.75 16.38
C PHE A 388 -2.38 -20.54 15.49
N ILE A 389 -2.60 -19.32 14.98
CA ILE A 389 -3.73 -18.98 14.11
C ILE A 389 -3.79 -19.89 12.86
N VAL A 390 -2.63 -20.22 12.27
CA VAL A 390 -2.53 -21.15 11.13
C VAL A 390 -2.86 -22.59 11.52
N ARG A 391 -2.35 -23.09 12.66
CA ARG A 391 -2.61 -24.46 13.13
C ARG A 391 -4.07 -24.71 13.52
N GLU A 392 -4.73 -23.73 14.12
CA GLU A 392 -6.15 -23.80 14.48
C GLU A 392 -7.11 -23.56 13.28
N GLY A 393 -6.58 -23.36 12.07
CA GLY A 393 -7.37 -23.06 10.86
C GLY A 393 -8.01 -21.67 10.83
N LEU A 394 -7.65 -20.78 11.76
CA LEU A 394 -8.30 -19.48 11.97
C LEU A 394 -7.84 -18.40 10.97
N THR A 395 -6.86 -18.69 10.11
CA THR A 395 -6.32 -17.76 9.10
C THR A 395 -7.36 -17.17 8.16
N GLN A 396 -8.43 -17.93 7.85
CA GLN A 396 -9.55 -17.46 7.01
C GLN A 396 -10.36 -16.32 7.67
N HIS A 397 -10.20 -16.13 8.98
CA HIS A 397 -10.87 -15.09 9.77
C HIS A 397 -9.94 -13.93 10.15
N LEU A 398 -8.69 -13.90 9.67
CA LEU A 398 -7.80 -12.75 9.86
C LEU A 398 -8.37 -11.50 9.17
N PRO A 399 -8.37 -10.32 9.83
CA PRO A 399 -8.78 -9.05 9.22
C PRO A 399 -7.71 -8.51 8.27
N ILE A 400 -8.12 -7.64 7.34
CA ILE A 400 -7.23 -7.08 6.29
C ILE A 400 -5.94 -6.45 6.84
N SER A 401 -6.00 -5.85 8.04
CA SER A 401 -4.86 -5.25 8.71
C SER A 401 -3.71 -6.24 8.93
N ALA A 402 -4.00 -7.52 9.19
CA ALA A 402 -3.00 -8.54 9.51
C ALA A 402 -1.88 -8.66 8.46
N ILE A 403 -2.17 -8.36 7.19
CA ILE A 403 -1.21 -8.33 6.08
C ILE A 403 -0.01 -7.43 6.41
N ALA A 404 -0.26 -6.18 6.82
CA ALA A 404 0.78 -5.20 7.13
C ALA A 404 1.58 -5.53 8.40
N TYR A 405 1.03 -6.38 9.28
CA TYR A 405 1.67 -6.84 10.52
C TYR A 405 2.47 -8.13 10.36
N ILE A 406 2.09 -8.99 9.40
CA ILE A 406 2.86 -10.17 8.98
C ILE A 406 4.03 -9.76 8.07
N ALA A 407 3.90 -8.64 7.34
CA ALA A 407 4.90 -8.15 6.38
C ALA A 407 6.33 -8.04 6.93
N PHE A 408 6.53 -7.43 8.11
CA PHE A 408 7.86 -7.24 8.68
C PHE A 408 8.48 -8.56 9.22
N PRO A 409 7.77 -9.39 10.01
CA PRO A 409 8.21 -10.76 10.33
C PRO A 409 8.52 -11.63 9.09
N LEU A 410 7.71 -11.53 8.03
CA LEU A 410 7.95 -12.23 6.77
C LEU A 410 9.23 -11.76 6.09
N MET A 411 9.48 -10.45 6.04
CA MET A 411 10.74 -9.88 5.52
C MET A 411 11.96 -10.40 6.29
N LEU A 412 11.93 -10.40 7.62
CA LEU A 412 13.06 -10.90 8.42
C LEU A 412 13.28 -12.41 8.29
N SER A 413 12.22 -13.22 8.19
CA SER A 413 12.34 -14.67 7.99
C SER A 413 12.83 -15.03 6.58
N SER A 414 12.38 -14.31 5.55
CA SER A 414 12.90 -14.44 4.17
C SER A 414 14.36 -13.97 4.06
N LEU A 415 14.76 -13.00 4.88
CA LEU A 415 16.14 -12.54 5.00
C LEU A 415 17.04 -13.60 5.66
N ASP A 416 16.61 -14.22 6.77
CA ASP A 416 17.33 -15.34 7.38
C ASP A 416 17.46 -16.53 6.41
N GLU A 417 16.41 -16.84 5.65
CA GLU A 417 16.44 -17.90 4.62
C GLU A 417 17.40 -17.59 3.46
N ARG A 418 17.57 -16.31 3.08
CA ARG A 418 18.59 -15.87 2.10
C ARG A 418 20.04 -15.97 2.65
N LEU A 419 20.22 -15.92 3.96
CA LEU A 419 21.54 -15.77 4.61
C LEU A 419 22.06 -17.03 5.29
N SER A 420 21.17 -17.96 5.65
CA SER A 420 21.57 -19.24 6.21
C SER A 420 22.33 -20.05 5.15
N PRO A 421 23.55 -20.54 5.43
CA PRO A 421 24.18 -21.56 4.61
C PRO A 421 23.24 -22.77 4.49
N GLN A 422 23.32 -23.53 3.40
CA GLN A 422 22.50 -24.73 3.17
C GLN A 422 22.88 -25.89 4.10
N ASP A 423 22.64 -25.72 5.40
CA ASP A 423 22.78 -26.73 6.45
C ASP A 423 21.39 -27.35 6.72
N PRO A 424 21.14 -28.60 6.33
CA PRO A 424 19.81 -29.23 6.44
C PRO A 424 19.33 -29.46 7.88
N ALA A 425 20.09 -29.02 8.89
CA ALA A 425 19.75 -29.09 10.31
C ALA A 425 19.02 -27.84 10.88
N ASP A 426 18.75 -26.79 10.07
CA ASP A 426 17.93 -25.63 10.46
C ASP A 426 16.52 -25.63 9.83
N ASP A 427 15.79 -26.72 10.07
CA ASP A 427 14.35 -26.82 9.83
C ASP A 427 13.54 -25.77 10.63
N SER A 428 14.13 -25.12 11.64
CA SER A 428 13.44 -24.12 12.46
C SER A 428 13.22 -22.81 11.72
N SER A 429 14.23 -22.30 11.01
CA SER A 429 14.12 -21.05 10.25
C SER A 429 13.14 -21.17 9.08
N GLN A 430 13.31 -22.19 8.22
CA GLN A 430 12.39 -22.47 7.11
C GLN A 430 10.94 -22.62 7.57
N LEU A 431 10.73 -23.29 8.72
CA LEU A 431 9.41 -23.47 9.29
C LEU A 431 8.78 -22.14 9.80
N LEU A 432 9.58 -21.14 10.20
CA LEU A 432 9.08 -19.80 10.55
C LEU A 432 8.63 -19.05 9.29
N THR A 433 9.43 -19.02 8.21
CA THR A 433 9.02 -18.39 6.94
C THR A 433 7.76 -19.04 6.38
N ARG A 434 7.68 -20.38 6.40
CA ARG A 434 6.51 -21.15 5.94
C ARG A 434 5.21 -20.72 6.61
N TYR A 435 5.16 -20.49 7.94
CA TYR A 435 3.93 -20.04 8.60
C TYR A 435 3.51 -18.62 8.19
N HIS A 436 4.45 -17.68 8.04
CA HIS A 436 4.14 -16.32 7.59
C HIS A 436 3.72 -16.28 6.11
N ALA A 437 4.42 -17.03 5.25
CA ALA A 437 4.08 -17.16 3.83
C ALA A 437 2.72 -17.84 3.64
N GLN A 438 2.40 -18.90 4.40
CA GLN A 438 1.09 -19.55 4.40
C GLN A 438 -0.02 -18.61 4.88
N ALA A 439 0.23 -17.81 5.93
CA ALA A 439 -0.72 -16.81 6.40
C ALA A 439 -0.96 -15.70 5.36
N MET A 440 0.10 -15.23 4.70
CA MET A 440 0.03 -14.25 3.61
C MET A 440 -0.73 -14.82 2.40
N HIS A 441 -0.45 -16.06 2.01
CA HIS A 441 -1.14 -16.75 0.91
C HIS A 441 -2.65 -16.89 1.19
N LEU A 442 -3.05 -17.34 2.38
CA LEU A 442 -4.46 -17.47 2.76
C LEU A 442 -5.17 -16.10 2.92
N CYS A 443 -4.42 -15.04 3.22
CA CYS A 443 -4.92 -13.66 3.09
C CYS A 443 -5.08 -13.25 1.61
N SER A 444 -4.16 -13.66 0.73
CA SER A 444 -4.16 -13.33 -0.70
C SER A 444 -5.34 -13.89 -1.50
N GLN A 445 -6.03 -14.90 -0.95
CA GLN A 445 -7.30 -15.40 -1.51
C GLN A 445 -8.48 -14.44 -1.25
N ARG A 446 -8.41 -13.61 -0.21
CA ARG A 446 -9.50 -12.75 0.31
C ARG A 446 -9.25 -11.25 0.14
N PHE A 447 -7.98 -10.87 0.04
CA PHE A 447 -7.49 -9.51 -0.09
C PHE A 447 -6.53 -9.42 -1.28
N GLU A 448 -6.63 -8.37 -2.09
CA GLU A 448 -5.73 -8.17 -3.25
C GLU A 448 -4.31 -7.84 -2.78
N GLY A 449 -4.17 -6.81 -1.93
CA GLY A 449 -2.88 -6.29 -1.45
C GLY A 449 -1.95 -7.25 -0.70
N ALA A 450 -2.40 -8.44 -0.31
CA ALA A 450 -1.51 -9.47 0.23
C ALA A 450 -0.58 -10.07 -0.84
N VAL A 451 -1.03 -10.14 -2.11
CA VAL A 451 -0.17 -10.51 -3.24
C VAL A 451 0.91 -9.44 -3.43
N ASP A 452 0.49 -8.17 -3.41
CA ASP A 452 1.36 -7.04 -3.72
C ASP A 452 2.41 -6.80 -2.63
N ILE A 453 2.00 -6.85 -1.36
CA ILE A 453 2.93 -6.75 -0.22
C ILE A 453 3.91 -7.94 -0.20
N SER A 454 3.47 -9.15 -0.55
CA SER A 454 4.40 -10.29 -0.69
C SER A 454 5.41 -10.07 -1.82
N ARG A 455 4.98 -9.55 -2.99
CA ARG A 455 5.85 -9.22 -4.13
C ARG A 455 6.89 -8.16 -3.75
N MET A 456 6.45 -7.09 -3.09
CA MET A 456 7.33 -6.00 -2.64
C MET A 456 8.36 -6.47 -1.62
N ILE A 457 7.98 -7.35 -0.66
CA ILE A 457 8.94 -7.95 0.28
C ILE A 457 10.00 -8.77 -0.46
N THR A 458 9.61 -9.60 -1.43
CA THR A 458 10.56 -10.37 -2.25
C THR A 458 11.52 -9.45 -3.00
N GLN A 459 11.01 -8.41 -3.66
CA GLN A 459 11.82 -7.42 -4.39
C GLN A 459 12.82 -6.71 -3.45
N ILE A 460 12.36 -6.21 -2.29
CA ILE A 460 13.19 -5.51 -1.29
C ILE A 460 14.29 -6.42 -0.71
N VAL A 461 13.95 -7.68 -0.39
CA VAL A 461 14.89 -8.67 0.16
C VAL A 461 15.91 -9.13 -0.88
N GLN A 462 15.56 -9.14 -2.17
CA GLN A 462 16.47 -9.49 -3.27
C GLN A 462 17.38 -8.32 -3.67
N SER A 463 16.83 -7.12 -3.87
CA SER A 463 17.54 -5.94 -4.38
C SER A 463 18.55 -5.35 -3.40
N THR A 464 18.34 -5.55 -2.09
CA THR A 464 19.32 -5.12 -1.09
C THR A 464 20.62 -5.93 -1.27
N PRO A 465 21.78 -5.28 -1.47
CA PRO A 465 23.07 -5.95 -1.44
C PRO A 465 23.41 -6.29 0.01
N ILE A 466 23.70 -7.56 0.30
CA ILE A 466 24.00 -8.01 1.67
C ILE A 466 25.41 -8.56 1.73
N GLN A 467 26.33 -7.76 2.28
CA GLN A 467 27.64 -8.23 2.72
C GLN A 467 27.55 -8.62 4.19
N LEU A 468 27.48 -9.92 4.47
CA LEU A 468 27.64 -10.44 5.84
C LEU A 468 29.04 -10.08 6.36
N PRO A 469 29.20 -9.64 7.62
CA PRO A 469 30.52 -9.48 8.23
C PRO A 469 31.30 -10.79 8.12
N LEU A 470 32.50 -10.77 7.52
CA LEU A 470 33.30 -11.98 7.34
C LEU A 470 33.60 -12.63 8.70
N ARG A 471 32.87 -13.70 9.01
CA ARG A 471 33.05 -14.50 10.22
C ARG A 471 34.45 -15.10 10.20
N ASN A 472 35.38 -14.43 10.89
CA ASN A 472 36.78 -14.82 11.01
C ASN A 472 36.88 -16.23 11.63
N LYS A 473 36.90 -17.25 10.77
CA LYS A 473 37.43 -18.57 11.09
C LYS A 473 38.91 -18.40 11.38
N GLN A 474 39.26 -18.14 12.64
CA GLN A 474 40.65 -18.17 13.08
C GLN A 474 41.25 -19.52 12.66
N PRO A 475 42.36 -19.54 11.88
CA PRO A 475 43.02 -20.78 11.54
C PRO A 475 43.54 -21.41 12.83
N MET A 476 42.99 -22.56 13.21
CA MET A 476 43.50 -23.36 14.32
C MET A 476 44.90 -23.86 13.95
N THR A 477 45.93 -23.16 14.41
CA THR A 477 47.32 -23.59 14.24
C THR A 477 47.53 -24.91 14.99
N PRO A 478 48.01 -25.98 14.33
CA PRO A 478 48.25 -27.24 15.01
C PRO A 478 49.41 -27.09 16.00
N ARG A 479 49.12 -27.12 17.29
CA ARG A 479 50.09 -27.40 18.35
C ARG A 479 49.88 -28.82 18.84
N SER A 480 50.93 -29.63 18.80
CA SER A 480 50.91 -30.99 19.35
C SER A 480 51.07 -30.97 20.87
N ASP A 481 50.68 -32.09 21.49
CA ASP A 481 51.11 -32.56 22.81
C ASP A 481 50.73 -31.66 24.03
N ARG A 482 49.94 -32.10 25.02
CA ARG A 482 49.81 -33.47 25.57
C ARG A 482 48.42 -33.78 26.14
N VAL A 483 48.09 -35.08 26.06
CA VAL A 483 47.05 -35.88 26.72
C VAL A 483 46.36 -35.31 27.97
N GLY A 484 45.02 -35.38 28.00
CA GLY A 484 44.30 -35.93 29.17
C GLY A 484 43.16 -35.13 29.80
N ALA A 485 41.95 -35.15 29.21
CA ALA A 485 40.65 -35.11 29.92
C ALA A 485 39.45 -35.28 28.95
N GLU A 486 38.32 -35.72 29.50
CA GLU A 486 37.06 -36.10 28.86
C GLU A 486 36.45 -35.08 27.87
N ALA A 487 35.88 -35.58 26.77
CA ALA A 487 35.21 -34.79 25.75
C ALA A 487 33.77 -34.40 26.16
N GLN A 488 33.62 -33.37 27.01
CA GLN A 488 32.31 -32.76 27.26
C GLN A 488 31.76 -32.10 25.99
N SER A 489 30.60 -32.58 25.50
CA SER A 489 29.98 -32.03 24.28
C SER A 489 29.52 -30.59 24.51
N TRP A 490 30.21 -29.62 23.92
CA TRP A 490 29.80 -28.22 23.87
C TRP A 490 28.55 -28.07 22.99
N LYS A 491 27.36 -28.22 23.59
CA LYS A 491 26.09 -27.85 22.95
C LYS A 491 25.89 -26.33 23.08
N PRO A 492 25.88 -25.55 21.98
CA PRO A 492 25.45 -24.16 22.05
C PRO A 492 23.98 -24.12 22.47
N SER A 493 23.63 -23.23 23.38
CA SER A 493 22.22 -22.92 23.63
C SER A 493 21.64 -22.28 22.37
N ARG A 494 20.72 -23.00 21.69
CA ARG A 494 19.95 -22.48 20.54
C ARG A 494 19.00 -21.36 21.00
N SER A 495 19.56 -20.19 21.26
CA SER A 495 18.84 -18.93 21.14
C SER A 495 18.36 -18.82 19.70
N MET A 496 17.11 -18.40 19.50
CA MET A 496 16.51 -18.24 18.17
C MET A 496 16.94 -16.91 17.53
N ALA A 497 18.26 -16.67 17.52
CA ALA A 497 18.91 -15.49 16.94
C ALA A 497 19.19 -15.75 15.46
N GLY A 498 18.69 -14.86 14.60
CA GLY A 498 18.81 -14.99 13.15
C GLY A 498 20.14 -14.45 12.63
N TYR A 499 20.44 -14.69 11.35
CA TYR A 499 21.55 -14.02 10.66
C TYR A 499 21.29 -12.50 10.56
N TRP A 500 20.04 -12.05 10.57
CA TRP A 500 19.72 -10.62 10.64
C TRP A 500 20.14 -9.95 11.97
N ASP A 501 20.35 -10.68 13.07
CA ASP A 501 20.88 -10.10 14.33
C ASP A 501 22.33 -9.59 14.15
N GLU A 502 23.09 -10.15 13.20
CA GLU A 502 24.41 -9.61 12.80
C GLU A 502 24.26 -8.38 11.87
N LEU A 503 23.22 -8.37 11.02
CA LEU A 503 22.92 -7.23 10.13
C LEU A 503 22.26 -6.05 10.83
N PHE A 504 21.65 -6.22 12.01
CA PHE A 504 20.90 -5.17 12.71
C PHE A 504 21.73 -3.90 12.96
N VAL A 505 23.03 -4.05 13.22
CA VAL A 505 23.98 -2.93 13.41
C VAL A 505 24.50 -2.32 12.10
N THR A 506 24.05 -2.80 10.94
CA THR A 506 24.50 -2.37 9.61
C THR A 506 23.45 -1.50 8.91
N ARG A 507 23.90 -0.64 7.97
CA ARG A 507 22.98 0.19 7.17
C ARG A 507 22.03 -0.62 6.29
N HIS A 508 22.40 -1.84 5.89
CA HIS A 508 21.53 -2.74 5.12
C HIS A 508 20.22 -3.05 5.85
N TYR A 509 20.25 -3.21 7.19
CA TYR A 509 19.03 -3.38 7.98
C TYR A 509 18.15 -2.12 7.97
N MET A 510 18.76 -0.94 8.12
CA MET A 510 18.03 0.34 8.05
C MET A 510 17.42 0.57 6.66
N GLN A 511 18.15 0.21 5.60
CA GLN A 511 17.67 0.24 4.21
C GLN A 511 16.47 -0.71 4.02
N LEU A 512 16.57 -1.98 4.42
CA LEU A 512 15.47 -2.95 4.35
C LEU A 512 14.21 -2.46 5.09
N ARG A 513 14.41 -1.99 6.34
CA ARG A 513 13.32 -1.47 7.19
C ARG A 513 12.65 -0.22 6.60
N LEU A 514 13.43 0.72 6.06
CA LEU A 514 12.88 1.93 5.41
C LEU A 514 12.22 1.60 4.07
N SER A 515 12.74 0.62 3.33
CA SER A 515 12.14 0.17 2.07
C SER A 515 10.76 -0.46 2.29
N LEU A 516 10.61 -1.28 3.34
CA LEU A 516 9.31 -1.85 3.70
C LEU A 516 8.35 -0.80 4.26
N ASP A 517 8.83 0.13 5.09
CA ASP A 517 8.00 1.22 5.58
C ASP A 517 7.52 2.12 4.43
N TYR A 518 8.40 2.46 3.47
CA TYR A 518 8.04 3.16 2.23
C TYR A 518 6.94 2.42 1.46
N ALA A 519 7.12 1.12 1.22
CA ALA A 519 6.17 0.29 0.47
C ALA A 519 4.78 0.21 1.13
N LEU A 520 4.72 0.30 2.46
CA LEU A 520 3.46 0.32 3.22
C LEU A 520 2.79 1.72 3.24
N ILE A 521 3.56 2.81 3.04
CA ILE A 521 3.02 4.17 2.89
C ILE A 521 2.43 4.37 1.50
N THR A 522 3.23 4.10 0.46
CA THR A 522 2.90 4.47 -0.94
C THR A 522 2.10 3.39 -1.66
N GLY A 523 2.33 2.11 -1.33
CA GLY A 523 1.81 0.97 -2.07
C GLY A 523 2.72 0.50 -3.23
N ARG A 524 3.90 1.10 -3.41
CA ARG A 524 4.93 0.67 -4.38
C ARG A 524 6.30 0.49 -3.70
N PRO A 525 7.20 -0.37 -4.22
CA PRO A 525 8.56 -0.43 -3.69
C PRO A 525 9.29 0.91 -3.96
N PRO A 526 10.32 1.25 -3.16
CA PRO A 526 11.16 2.41 -3.42
C PRO A 526 12.09 2.19 -4.63
N THR A 527 12.39 3.28 -5.33
CA THR A 527 13.50 3.40 -6.27
C THR A 527 14.81 3.74 -5.53
N GLN A 528 15.89 4.04 -6.26
CA GLN A 528 17.12 4.56 -5.65
C GLN A 528 17.00 6.03 -5.20
N GLU A 529 15.99 6.78 -5.66
CA GLU A 529 15.79 8.18 -5.30
C GLU A 529 14.87 8.34 -4.08
N ASP A 530 13.94 7.38 -3.90
CA ASP A 530 13.00 7.31 -2.77
C ASP A 530 13.66 7.03 -1.41
N LEU A 531 14.96 6.72 -1.37
CA LEU A 531 15.69 6.35 -0.14
C LEU A 531 16.85 7.33 0.13
N PRO A 532 17.11 7.69 1.41
CA PRO A 532 18.16 8.64 1.76
C PRO A 532 19.54 8.22 1.22
N LEU A 533 20.16 9.07 0.39
CA LEU A 533 21.46 8.81 -0.25
C LEU A 533 22.58 8.41 0.74
N ASN A 534 22.49 8.86 2.00
CA ASN A 534 23.44 8.53 3.06
C ASN A 534 23.34 7.08 3.59
N LEU A 535 22.27 6.35 3.26
CA LEU A 535 22.10 4.91 3.49
C LEU A 535 22.51 4.08 2.28
N LEU A 536 22.26 4.59 1.07
CA LEU A 536 22.63 3.93 -0.19
C LEU A 536 24.15 3.99 -0.48
N ARG A 537 24.84 5.03 0.01
CA ARG A 537 26.28 5.18 -0.20
C ARG A 537 27.06 4.23 0.70
N ASP A 538 27.47 3.09 0.11
CA ASP A 538 28.24 2.03 0.77
C ASP A 538 29.46 2.59 1.50
N ALA A 539 29.68 2.09 2.72
CA ALA A 539 30.71 2.56 3.64
C ALA A 539 32.06 1.89 3.31
N GLY A 540 32.55 2.15 2.09
CA GLY A 540 33.76 1.55 1.52
C GLY A 540 34.91 1.47 2.52
N VAL A 541 35.39 0.24 2.76
CA VAL A 541 36.20 -0.14 3.93
C VAL A 541 37.55 0.57 3.96
N LYS A 542 37.57 1.77 4.57
CA LYS A 542 38.79 2.54 4.84
C LYS A 542 39.57 1.92 5.99
N ARG A 543 40.34 0.87 5.66
CA ARG A 543 41.48 0.41 6.47
C ARG A 543 42.44 1.59 6.68
N PHE A 544 42.49 2.13 7.88
CA PHE A 544 43.60 2.97 8.35
C PHE A 544 44.34 2.28 9.48
N ALA A 545 45.65 2.57 9.56
CA ALA A 545 46.60 1.77 10.34
C ALA A 545 46.59 2.09 11.85
N MET A 546 47.27 1.25 12.63
CA MET A 546 47.34 1.35 14.08
C MET A 546 48.07 2.61 14.57
N GLY A 547 47.58 3.17 15.68
CA GLY A 547 48.31 4.11 16.55
C GLY A 547 47.61 4.17 17.92
N PRO A 548 48.29 3.88 19.05
CA PRO A 548 47.63 3.79 20.35
C PRO A 548 47.48 5.16 21.00
N ILE A 549 46.26 5.48 21.48
CA ILE A 549 46.02 6.58 22.43
C ILE A 549 45.37 5.97 23.67
N HIS A 550 46.04 6.12 24.82
CA HIS A 550 45.52 5.68 26.11
C HIS A 550 44.47 6.66 26.66
N SER A 551 43.53 6.11 27.42
CA SER A 551 42.59 6.79 28.33
C SER A 551 41.64 7.84 27.73
N LEU A 552 40.34 7.58 27.88
CA LEU A 552 39.43 8.47 28.60
C LEU A 552 38.46 7.58 29.42
N SER A 553 38.14 7.99 30.64
CA SER A 553 37.57 7.10 31.67
C SER A 553 36.05 7.23 31.86
N SER A 554 35.40 6.12 32.19
CA SER A 554 33.95 6.00 32.35
C SER A 554 33.43 6.59 33.68
N VAL A 555 33.07 7.88 33.68
CA VAL A 555 32.36 8.60 34.74
C VAL A 555 31.55 9.73 34.06
N THR A 556 30.29 10.06 34.36
CA THR A 556 29.38 9.69 35.47
C THR A 556 27.92 9.80 35.00
N LEU A 557 27.01 8.95 35.49
CA LEU A 557 25.60 9.33 35.70
C LEU A 557 24.98 8.50 36.84
N HIS A 558 24.07 9.12 37.59
CA HIS A 558 23.31 8.59 38.73
C HIS A 558 24.09 8.02 39.94
N THR A 559 24.18 8.82 41.01
CA THR A 559 23.68 8.40 42.33
C THR A 559 22.82 9.53 42.92
N PRO A 560 21.84 9.20 43.76
CA PRO A 560 21.96 9.65 45.16
C PRO A 560 22.34 8.53 46.14
N ARG A 561 23.01 8.92 47.23
CA ARG A 561 23.38 8.05 48.37
C ARG A 561 22.09 7.55 49.10
N LYS A 562 22.10 6.51 49.98
CA LYS A 562 23.06 6.28 51.09
C LYS A 562 22.81 4.94 51.83
N ARG A 563 23.85 4.11 52.07
CA ARG A 563 24.04 3.12 53.19
C ARG A 563 23.07 1.90 53.29
N ARG A 564 23.42 0.72 53.85
CA ARG A 564 24.68 0.01 54.23
C ARG A 564 24.36 -1.50 54.51
N ALA A 565 25.34 -2.33 54.94
CA ALA A 565 25.29 -3.80 55.22
C ALA A 565 25.20 -4.65 53.93
N SER A 566 26.09 -5.61 53.63
CA SER A 566 26.39 -6.93 54.25
C SER A 566 25.26 -7.95 54.08
N GLU A 567 25.49 -9.25 53.80
CA GLU A 567 26.68 -10.09 54.11
C GLU A 567 26.91 -11.28 53.13
N SER A 568 27.82 -12.18 53.51
CA SER A 568 28.42 -13.37 52.84
C SER A 568 27.44 -14.54 52.52
N VAL A 569 27.53 -15.28 51.38
CA VAL A 569 28.36 -16.50 51.05
C VAL A 569 27.61 -17.86 51.12
N ALA A 570 27.90 -18.75 50.12
CA ALA A 570 27.66 -20.22 50.04
C ALA A 570 26.21 -20.75 49.95
N GLY A 571 26.03 -21.98 49.40
CA GLY A 571 24.72 -22.67 49.39
C GLY A 571 24.36 -23.74 48.32
N LEU A 572 25.29 -24.60 47.87
CA LEU A 572 25.00 -25.86 47.12
C LEU A 572 25.62 -27.06 47.89
N PRO A 573 25.32 -28.35 47.60
CA PRO A 573 24.33 -28.98 46.69
C PRO A 573 23.13 -29.55 47.50
N ARG A 574 22.30 -30.55 47.17
CA ARG A 574 22.17 -31.71 46.22
C ARG A 574 20.70 -31.80 45.73
N VAL A 575 20.26 -32.53 44.68
CA VAL A 575 20.49 -33.90 44.13
C VAL A 575 19.91 -35.05 44.97
N ILE A 576 18.77 -35.59 44.51
CA ILE A 576 18.28 -36.96 44.71
C ILE A 576 17.65 -37.40 43.37
N GLU A 577 17.88 -38.65 42.94
CA GLU A 577 17.37 -39.27 41.71
C GLU A 577 16.25 -40.31 42.05
N LEU A 578 15.97 -41.24 41.12
CA LEU A 578 15.11 -42.44 41.25
C LEU A 578 13.58 -42.21 41.14
N ASP A 579 12.79 -43.06 40.47
CA ASP A 579 13.08 -43.99 39.35
C ASP A 579 11.77 -44.42 38.63
N GLU A 580 11.86 -45.37 37.67
CA GLU A 580 10.84 -46.36 37.19
C GLU A 580 9.32 -46.01 37.28
N GLY A 581 8.50 -46.14 36.22
CA GLY A 581 8.19 -47.40 35.54
C GLY A 581 6.90 -47.31 34.67
N PRO A 582 6.39 -48.42 34.08
CA PRO A 582 5.71 -48.38 32.75
C PRO A 582 4.23 -48.87 32.70
N SER A 583 3.79 -49.30 31.50
CA SER A 583 2.52 -50.00 31.10
C SER A 583 1.24 -49.12 30.93
N ASP A 584 0.28 -49.39 30.04
CA ASP A 584 0.24 -50.17 28.76
C ASP A 584 -1.13 -49.97 28.00
N VAL A 585 -1.39 -50.75 26.93
CA VAL A 585 -2.74 -51.19 26.42
C VAL A 585 -3.47 -50.39 25.30
N LEU A 586 -3.42 -50.91 24.04
CA LEU A 586 -4.50 -51.24 23.04
C LEU A 586 -5.62 -50.19 22.67
N VAL A 587 -6.45 -50.19 21.59
CA VAL A 587 -6.78 -50.96 20.34
C VAL A 587 -7.81 -50.09 19.51
N THR A 588 -8.12 -50.12 18.19
CA THR A 588 -7.88 -50.95 16.96
C THR A 588 -7.99 -50.06 15.69
N ASP A 589 -7.65 -50.58 14.50
CA ASP A 589 -7.94 -50.02 13.17
C ASP A 589 -9.42 -50.08 12.71
N THR A 590 -9.76 -49.34 11.63
CA THR A 590 -10.48 -49.93 10.47
C THR A 590 -10.38 -49.04 9.21
N ASN A 591 -10.35 -49.67 8.02
CA ASN A 591 -10.26 -49.01 6.69
C ASN A 591 -11.60 -48.98 5.95
N GLY A 592 -11.74 -48.09 4.96
CA GLY A 592 -12.84 -48.13 3.98
C GLY A 592 -12.57 -47.23 2.75
N SER A 593 -12.63 -47.81 1.56
CA SER A 593 -12.41 -47.15 0.26
C SER A 593 -13.54 -47.47 -0.73
N PHE A 594 -13.86 -46.57 -1.66
CA PHE A 594 -14.60 -46.87 -2.91
C PHE A 594 -14.36 -45.78 -3.97
N ASP A 595 -14.79 -46.03 -5.22
CA ASP A 595 -14.17 -45.47 -6.43
C ASP A 595 -15.14 -45.19 -7.61
N ASP A 596 -14.69 -44.30 -8.50
CA ASP A 596 -14.98 -44.02 -9.93
C ASP A 596 -16.38 -43.64 -10.52
N SER A 597 -16.29 -42.72 -11.51
CA SER A 597 -16.92 -42.74 -12.87
C SER A 597 -18.04 -41.75 -13.30
N MET A 598 -17.83 -41.21 -14.53
CA MET A 598 -18.78 -40.78 -15.60
C MET A 598 -19.33 -39.33 -15.71
N VAL A 599 -19.66 -38.97 -16.99
CA VAL A 599 -19.52 -37.65 -17.67
C VAL A 599 -20.52 -37.60 -18.87
N PRO A 600 -21.27 -36.50 -19.20
CA PRO A 600 -20.75 -35.41 -20.08
C PRO A 600 -21.40 -33.99 -19.97
N ASP A 601 -20.96 -33.08 -20.85
CA ASP A 601 -21.35 -31.67 -21.05
C ASP A 601 -22.74 -31.38 -21.68
N MET A 602 -23.12 -30.08 -21.73
CA MET A 602 -23.84 -29.50 -22.88
C MET A 602 -23.55 -27.98 -23.08
N GLN A 603 -23.47 -27.51 -24.33
CA GLN A 603 -23.24 -26.09 -24.71
C GLN A 603 -24.42 -25.45 -25.48
N VAL A 604 -24.77 -24.19 -25.17
CA VAL A 604 -25.44 -23.17 -26.03
C VAL A 604 -25.07 -21.80 -25.41
N VAL A 605 -24.50 -20.74 -26.01
CA VAL A 605 -24.43 -20.09 -27.35
C VAL A 605 -25.37 -18.86 -27.51
N ALA A 606 -24.74 -17.65 -27.52
CA ALA A 606 -25.25 -16.34 -27.97
C ALA A 606 -26.42 -15.69 -27.15
N ARG A 607 -26.68 -14.37 -27.21
CA ARG A 607 -26.28 -13.30 -28.17
C ARG A 607 -26.08 -11.92 -27.48
N ARG A 608 -25.52 -10.94 -28.20
CA ARG A 608 -25.35 -9.51 -27.81
C ARG A 608 -26.63 -8.68 -28.05
N GLU A 609 -26.66 -7.50 -27.39
CA GLU A 609 -27.09 -6.14 -27.85
C GLU A 609 -27.78 -5.37 -26.70
N GLU A 610 -27.83 -4.04 -26.62
CA GLU A 610 -26.78 -2.98 -26.70
C GLU A 610 -27.38 -1.69 -26.05
N LEU A 611 -26.74 -0.51 -26.18
CA LEU A 611 -27.19 0.81 -25.65
C LEU A 611 -27.25 0.99 -24.10
N GLU A 612 -27.02 2.17 -23.52
CA GLU A 612 -26.14 3.29 -23.94
C GLU A 612 -25.75 4.18 -22.72
N THR A 613 -25.02 5.27 -22.99
CA THR A 613 -24.38 6.21 -22.06
C THR A 613 -25.28 6.93 -21.04
N LEU A 614 -24.74 7.26 -19.86
CA LEU A 614 -25.04 8.52 -19.16
C LEU A 614 -23.88 8.99 -18.26
N SER A 615 -23.36 10.19 -18.51
CA SER A 615 -22.17 10.78 -17.86
C SER A 615 -22.50 11.49 -16.54
N ARG A 616 -21.56 11.50 -15.57
CA ARG A 616 -21.69 12.26 -14.30
C ARG A 616 -20.39 12.96 -13.86
N PRO A 617 -20.48 14.06 -13.07
CA PRO A 617 -19.44 15.09 -13.03
C PRO A 617 -18.39 14.93 -11.91
N PHE A 618 -17.32 15.72 -12.05
CA PHE A 618 -16.22 15.88 -11.09
C PHE A 618 -16.61 16.55 -9.76
N PHE A 619 -15.85 16.23 -8.72
CA PHE A 619 -15.45 17.18 -7.67
C PHE A 619 -13.95 16.99 -7.38
N GLU A 620 -13.20 18.08 -7.32
CA GLU A 620 -11.75 18.06 -7.09
C GLU A 620 -11.41 17.84 -5.61
N TYR A 621 -10.30 17.15 -5.35
CA TYR A 621 -9.64 17.10 -4.03
C TYR A 621 -8.13 17.18 -4.23
N ASP A 622 -7.49 18.15 -3.57
CA ASP A 622 -6.09 18.51 -3.73
C ASP A 622 -5.18 17.77 -2.72
N PRO A 623 -4.23 16.91 -3.15
CA PRO A 623 -3.49 15.99 -2.27
C PRO A 623 -2.03 16.39 -2.01
N ILE A 624 -1.74 17.67 -1.72
CA ILE A 624 -0.38 18.21 -1.48
C ILE A 624 0.45 17.46 -0.41
N TRP A 625 -0.19 16.73 0.51
CA TRP A 625 0.45 16.21 1.74
C TRP A 625 1.37 14.98 1.59
N ALA A 626 1.53 14.42 0.39
CA ALA A 626 2.31 13.18 0.19
C ALA A 626 3.79 13.40 -0.19
N ALA A 627 4.14 14.53 -0.82
CA ALA A 627 5.50 14.79 -1.31
C ALA A 627 6.48 15.20 -0.19
N ASN A 628 6.04 16.08 0.70
CA ASN A 628 6.88 16.76 1.69
C ASN A 628 7.61 15.82 2.67
N LEU A 629 7.18 14.55 2.79
CA LEU A 629 7.78 13.58 3.72
C LEU A 629 9.19 13.12 3.29
N PHE A 630 9.56 13.31 2.03
CA PHE A 630 10.88 12.90 1.49
C PHE A 630 11.76 14.09 1.07
N GLU A 631 11.18 15.21 0.63
CA GLU A 631 11.96 16.42 0.29
C GLU A 631 12.71 17.01 1.50
N GLU A 632 12.16 16.94 2.72
CA GLU A 632 12.85 17.36 3.96
C GLU A 632 14.17 16.60 4.23
N ILE A 633 14.39 15.44 3.60
CA ILE A 633 15.60 14.63 3.78
C ILE A 633 16.70 15.00 2.78
N THR A 634 16.36 15.58 1.62
CA THR A 634 17.35 15.96 0.58
C THR A 634 17.96 17.35 0.80
N ASP A 635 17.17 18.33 1.25
CA ASP A 635 17.64 19.74 1.34
C ASP A 635 18.68 20.01 2.44
N GLY A 636 18.81 19.10 3.43
CA GLY A 636 19.74 19.22 4.55
C GLY A 636 21.24 19.20 4.20
N LEU A 637 21.61 19.10 2.91
CA LEU A 637 23.01 18.96 2.45
C LEU A 637 23.55 20.13 1.62
N CYS A 638 22.73 21.09 1.18
CA CYS A 638 23.18 22.17 0.29
C CYS A 638 23.78 23.40 1.00
N PHE A 639 23.66 23.52 2.33
CA PHE A 639 23.93 24.78 3.05
C PHE A 639 25.32 24.89 3.74
N VAL A 640 26.39 24.36 3.12
CA VAL A 640 27.78 24.51 3.65
C VAL A 640 28.82 24.86 2.58
N LEU A 641 28.47 25.60 1.51
CA LEU A 641 29.44 26.13 0.54
C LEU A 641 29.05 27.52 -0.05
N SER A 642 29.03 28.59 0.76
CA SER A 642 29.20 29.97 0.26
C SER A 642 29.51 31.00 1.38
N SER A 643 30.00 32.17 0.97
CA SER A 643 30.27 33.40 1.75
C SER A 643 31.21 33.32 2.96
N THR A 644 32.43 33.81 2.77
CA THR A 644 33.30 34.39 3.81
C THR A 644 33.09 35.92 3.91
N GLU A 645 33.65 36.53 4.97
CA GLU A 645 33.89 37.97 5.20
C GLU A 645 32.70 38.86 5.67
N ASP A 646 32.83 39.31 6.93
CA ASP A 646 32.73 40.70 7.43
C ASP A 646 31.51 41.61 7.09
N THR A 647 30.87 42.34 8.02
CA THR A 647 31.42 42.99 9.23
C THR A 647 30.36 43.46 10.27
N THR A 648 30.68 43.31 11.57
CA THR A 648 30.40 44.18 12.75
C THR A 648 29.00 44.73 13.15
N LEU A 649 28.79 44.70 14.49
CA LEU A 649 28.09 45.69 15.38
C LEU A 649 26.55 45.84 15.34
N GLY A 650 25.93 45.90 16.53
CA GLY A 650 24.52 46.37 16.67
C GLY A 650 23.69 45.84 17.85
N THR A 651 24.14 45.95 19.11
CA THR A 651 23.32 45.60 20.30
C THR A 651 22.08 46.47 20.47
N LEU A 652 20.93 45.88 20.84
CA LEU A 652 19.96 46.50 21.76
C LEU A 652 19.03 45.46 22.44
N HIS A 653 18.33 45.87 23.49
CA HIS A 653 17.72 45.02 24.52
C HIS A 653 16.21 45.26 24.69
N LEU A 654 15.42 44.17 24.74
CA LEU A 654 14.30 43.95 25.70
C LEU A 654 13.08 44.93 25.69
N PRO A 655 11.99 44.69 26.46
CA PRO A 655 11.37 43.42 26.88
C PRO A 655 9.83 43.33 26.67
N ARG A 656 9.31 42.11 26.84
CA ARG A 656 7.97 41.71 27.33
C ARG A 656 7.09 42.80 27.99
N LYS A 657 5.78 42.83 27.69
CA LYS A 657 4.69 42.24 28.53
C LYS A 657 3.25 42.53 28.01
N TRP A 658 2.34 41.59 28.34
CA TRP A 658 0.93 41.69 28.81
C TRP A 658 0.04 42.91 28.45
N SER A 659 -1.29 42.82 28.28
CA SER A 659 -2.29 41.72 28.26
C SER A 659 -3.70 42.29 27.91
N GLN A 660 -4.78 41.49 28.07
CA GLN A 660 -6.22 41.87 28.09
C GLN A 660 -7.02 41.94 26.77
N CYS A 661 -7.85 40.91 26.56
CA CYS A 661 -9.23 40.99 26.04
C CYS A 661 -10.15 41.69 27.09
N PRO A 662 -11.45 42.07 26.84
CA PRO A 662 -12.39 41.42 25.90
C PRO A 662 -13.49 42.29 25.21
N SER A 663 -14.34 41.62 24.40
CA SER A 663 -15.76 41.93 24.08
C SER A 663 -16.09 43.23 23.31
N SER A 664 -17.17 43.37 22.54
CA SER A 664 -18.24 42.45 22.03
C SER A 664 -19.04 43.16 20.89
N PHE A 665 -20.17 42.58 20.44
CA PHE A 665 -21.14 43.10 19.44
C PHE A 665 -20.68 43.12 17.96
N LEU A 666 -21.58 43.15 16.96
CA LEU A 666 -22.79 42.32 16.67
C LEU A 666 -23.33 42.68 15.26
N ASP A 667 -23.64 41.67 14.45
CA ASP A 667 -24.80 41.60 13.53
C ASP A 667 -24.84 42.35 12.15
N TYR A 668 -25.81 41.93 11.32
CA TYR A 668 -26.33 42.50 10.03
C TYR A 668 -25.47 42.55 8.74
N SER A 669 -25.36 41.37 8.10
CA SER A 669 -26.00 40.98 6.82
C SER A 669 -26.04 41.88 5.54
N LEU A 670 -26.00 41.15 4.39
CA LEU A 670 -26.64 41.36 3.07
C LEU A 670 -26.12 42.36 2.00
N GLN A 671 -25.95 41.77 0.80
CA GLN A 671 -26.33 42.24 -0.55
C GLN A 671 -25.42 43.15 -1.42
N ASN A 672 -25.02 42.53 -2.55
CA ASN A 672 -25.18 42.99 -3.94
C ASN A 672 -24.19 43.95 -4.63
N SER A 673 -23.76 43.44 -5.80
CA SER A 673 -23.72 44.10 -7.12
C SER A 673 -22.43 44.75 -7.65
N VAL A 674 -21.87 44.08 -8.67
CA VAL A 674 -21.52 44.57 -10.03
C VAL A 674 -21.52 46.10 -10.24
N THR A 675 -20.46 46.69 -10.81
CA THR A 675 -20.33 47.10 -12.26
C THR A 675 -19.24 48.18 -12.51
N ARG A 676 -18.32 47.92 -13.47
CA ARG A 676 -17.70 48.85 -14.46
C ARG A 676 -17.12 50.27 -14.13
N CYS A 677 -15.92 50.50 -14.71
CA CYS A 677 -15.53 51.64 -15.60
C CYS A 677 -14.76 52.92 -15.13
N THR A 678 -13.51 53.04 -15.65
CA THR A 678 -12.94 54.15 -16.47
C THR A 678 -12.21 55.39 -15.88
N PHE A 679 -11.45 56.06 -16.76
CA PHE A 679 -10.62 57.31 -16.68
C PHE A 679 -9.23 57.17 -16.00
N LEU A 680 -8.07 57.43 -16.67
CA LEU A 680 -7.45 58.66 -17.28
C LEU A 680 -6.76 59.57 -16.22
N SER A 681 -5.54 60.15 -16.38
CA SER A 681 -4.74 60.65 -17.53
C SER A 681 -3.21 60.49 -17.25
N ARG A 682 -2.17 60.60 -18.13
CA ARG A 682 -1.84 61.29 -19.42
C ARG A 682 -1.14 62.68 -19.33
N LEU A 683 0.16 62.75 -19.70
CA LEU A 683 0.95 63.93 -20.18
C LEU A 683 2.03 63.40 -21.19
N ILE A 684 2.35 63.96 -22.39
CA ILE A 684 2.75 65.34 -22.85
C ILE A 684 4.25 65.58 -22.55
N LEU A 685 5.25 65.74 -23.46
CA LEU A 685 5.41 65.96 -24.95
C LEU A 685 6.71 65.24 -25.49
N SER A 686 7.41 65.69 -26.56
CA SER A 686 7.18 65.42 -28.02
C SER A 686 8.48 65.62 -28.89
N PRO A 687 8.58 66.25 -30.11
CA PRO A 687 9.14 65.50 -31.27
C PRO A 687 10.16 66.18 -32.24
N CYS A 688 10.76 65.40 -33.16
CA CYS A 688 11.30 65.81 -34.49
C CYS A 688 11.42 64.58 -35.45
N THR A 689 10.76 64.55 -36.63
CA THR A 689 11.24 64.83 -38.02
C THR A 689 12.28 63.83 -38.60
N MET A 690 12.29 63.36 -39.86
CA MET A 690 11.63 63.78 -41.13
C MET A 690 10.94 62.60 -41.92
N ARG A 691 10.61 62.79 -43.22
CA ARG A 691 9.80 61.92 -44.13
C ARG A 691 10.54 61.56 -45.45
N PHE A 692 9.90 60.68 -46.26
CA PHE A 692 10.09 60.43 -47.72
C PHE A 692 11.29 59.51 -48.11
N SER A 693 11.29 58.71 -49.20
CA SER A 693 10.22 58.32 -50.17
C SER A 693 10.58 57.09 -51.08
N PHE A 694 9.56 56.32 -51.46
CA PHE A 694 9.30 55.66 -52.79
C PHE A 694 10.28 54.66 -53.50
N THR A 695 9.76 53.43 -53.72
CA THR A 695 9.75 52.55 -54.94
C THR A 695 10.99 51.87 -55.57
N THR A 696 10.87 50.53 -55.73
CA THR A 696 11.22 49.65 -56.89
C THR A 696 12.68 49.45 -57.37
N ILE A 697 13.10 48.33 -58.00
CA ILE A 697 12.75 46.87 -57.94
C ILE A 697 13.79 46.08 -58.81
N LEU A 698 14.10 44.80 -58.50
CA LEU A 698 14.97 43.86 -59.28
C LEU A 698 16.46 44.29 -59.50
N PHE A 699 17.49 43.42 -59.61
CA PHE A 699 17.67 41.98 -59.30
C PHE A 699 19.19 41.62 -59.21
N SER A 700 19.50 40.36 -58.90
CA SER A 700 20.76 39.64 -59.24
C SER A 700 22.08 39.93 -58.47
N ALA A 701 22.34 39.05 -57.49
CA ALA A 701 23.46 38.09 -57.45
C ALA A 701 24.79 38.38 -56.69
N ALA A 702 25.31 37.27 -56.13
CA ALA A 702 26.70 36.98 -55.76
C ALA A 702 27.37 37.78 -54.62
N GLY A 703 27.03 37.42 -53.37
CA GLY A 703 27.84 37.71 -52.18
C GLY A 703 27.49 36.76 -51.03
N LEU A 704 28.15 35.59 -50.96
CA LEU A 704 27.88 34.61 -49.88
C LEU A 704 28.45 35.10 -48.55
N VAL A 705 27.59 35.64 -47.70
CA VAL A 705 27.73 35.47 -46.25
C VAL A 705 26.89 34.24 -45.89
N GLN A 706 27.55 33.11 -45.64
CA GLN A 706 26.89 31.97 -45.02
C GLN A 706 26.60 32.34 -43.57
N SER A 707 25.38 32.82 -43.30
CA SER A 707 24.78 32.69 -41.99
C SER A 707 24.59 31.20 -41.74
N THR A 708 25.55 30.56 -41.06
CA THR A 708 25.32 29.22 -40.51
C THR A 708 24.07 29.31 -39.64
N PRO A 709 23.04 28.47 -39.86
CA PRO A 709 22.01 28.34 -38.87
C PRO A 709 22.72 27.87 -37.59
N LEU A 710 22.50 28.58 -36.48
CA LEU A 710 22.84 28.04 -35.17
C LEU A 710 21.97 26.80 -34.98
N ILE A 711 22.53 25.63 -35.29
CA ILE A 711 21.97 24.35 -34.94
C ILE A 711 21.99 24.31 -33.41
N ARG A 712 20.92 24.82 -32.80
CA ARG A 712 20.57 24.50 -31.42
C ARG A 712 20.59 22.98 -31.35
N ALA A 713 21.45 22.42 -30.51
CA ALA A 713 21.55 20.98 -30.34
C ALA A 713 20.14 20.41 -30.16
N ALA A 714 19.84 19.33 -30.89
CA ALA A 714 18.59 18.61 -30.70
C ALA A 714 18.51 18.24 -29.22
N LYS A 715 17.34 18.46 -28.63
CA LYS A 715 17.13 18.09 -27.24
C LYS A 715 17.13 16.56 -27.13
N PRO A 716 17.67 15.99 -26.05
CA PRO A 716 17.49 14.56 -25.83
C PRO A 716 15.99 14.23 -25.76
N PRO A 717 15.56 13.08 -26.28
CA PRO A 717 14.17 12.65 -26.15
C PRO A 717 13.85 12.27 -24.70
N HIS A 718 12.63 12.57 -24.27
CA HIS A 718 12.01 11.97 -23.09
C HIS A 718 10.83 11.11 -23.56
N PHE A 719 10.95 9.79 -23.45
CA PHE A 719 9.98 8.82 -23.98
C PHE A 719 8.88 8.49 -22.96
N PHE A 720 7.64 8.90 -23.22
CA PHE A 720 6.47 8.50 -22.45
C PHE A 720 5.73 7.35 -23.16
N LEU A 721 5.89 6.12 -22.70
CA LEU A 721 5.27 4.96 -23.35
C LEU A 721 3.86 4.74 -22.80
N ILE A 722 2.81 4.90 -23.63
CA ILE A 722 1.41 4.70 -23.22
C ILE A 722 0.76 3.56 -24.01
N GLY A 723 -0.02 2.73 -23.33
CA GLY A 723 -0.64 1.58 -23.98
C GLY A 723 -1.26 0.55 -23.04
N ASP A 724 -1.69 -0.55 -23.66
CA ASP A 724 -2.30 -1.69 -22.98
C ASP A 724 -1.27 -2.64 -22.33
N SER A 725 -1.69 -3.86 -21.98
CA SER A 725 -0.84 -4.85 -21.30
C SER A 725 0.34 -5.36 -22.12
N THR A 726 0.41 -5.06 -23.42
CA THR A 726 1.57 -5.38 -24.26
C THR A 726 2.66 -4.30 -24.29
N VAL A 727 2.40 -3.12 -23.69
CA VAL A 727 3.43 -2.10 -23.38
C VAL A 727 3.87 -2.17 -21.91
N ALA A 728 2.91 -2.48 -21.03
CA ALA A 728 3.02 -2.34 -19.57
C ALA A 728 4.20 -3.08 -18.91
N VAL A 729 4.68 -2.48 -17.82
CA VAL A 729 5.74 -3.00 -16.92
C VAL A 729 5.39 -4.41 -16.41
N ASN A 730 6.29 -5.39 -16.57
CA ASN A 730 6.06 -6.83 -16.34
C ASN A 730 4.92 -7.42 -17.22
N GLY A 731 5.22 -7.62 -18.51
CA GLY A 731 4.32 -8.26 -19.48
C GLY A 731 4.36 -7.66 -20.90
N GLY A 732 5.16 -6.62 -21.13
CA GLY A 732 5.11 -5.80 -22.35
C GLY A 732 6.46 -5.26 -22.79
N TRP A 733 6.57 -4.88 -24.07
CA TRP A 733 7.84 -4.52 -24.71
C TRP A 733 8.45 -3.20 -24.19
N GLY A 734 7.72 -2.40 -23.42
CA GLY A 734 8.13 -1.05 -23.02
C GLY A 734 9.40 -1.01 -22.17
N ASP A 735 9.53 -1.89 -21.20
CA ASP A 735 10.73 -1.96 -20.35
C ASP A 735 11.96 -2.43 -21.15
N GLY A 736 11.75 -3.37 -22.09
CA GLY A 736 12.79 -3.82 -23.01
C GLY A 736 13.26 -2.73 -23.98
N PHE A 737 12.35 -1.91 -24.51
CA PHE A 737 12.69 -0.72 -25.30
C PHE A 737 13.51 0.30 -24.48
N LEU A 738 13.11 0.60 -23.24
CA LEU A 738 13.82 1.52 -22.36
C LEU A 738 15.17 0.96 -21.87
N SER A 739 15.35 -0.36 -21.80
CA SER A 739 16.62 -0.99 -21.41
C SER A 739 17.81 -0.63 -22.32
N TYR A 740 17.54 -0.21 -23.56
CA TYR A 740 18.56 0.27 -24.49
C TYR A 740 18.84 1.78 -24.35
N LEU A 741 18.03 2.55 -23.64
CA LEU A 741 18.10 4.02 -23.62
C LEU A 741 19.28 4.54 -22.77
N ASN A 742 19.99 5.53 -23.29
CA ASN A 742 21.17 6.13 -22.67
C ASN A 742 20.93 7.61 -22.31
N SER A 743 21.35 7.99 -21.09
CA SER A 743 21.49 9.39 -20.68
C SER A 743 22.34 10.17 -21.70
N PRO A 744 21.95 11.40 -22.11
CA PRO A 744 20.97 12.28 -21.47
C PRO A 744 19.52 12.12 -21.94
N ALA A 745 19.15 11.05 -22.65
CA ALA A 745 17.73 10.72 -22.87
C ALA A 745 17.12 10.04 -21.64
N GLU A 746 15.80 10.18 -21.50
CA GLU A 746 15.00 9.67 -20.38
C GLU A 746 13.74 8.97 -20.90
N GLY A 747 13.07 8.17 -20.06
CA GLY A 747 11.79 7.60 -20.44
C GLY A 747 11.05 6.84 -19.34
N ASP A 748 9.73 6.95 -19.39
CA ASP A 748 8.78 6.32 -18.49
C ASP A 748 7.95 5.27 -19.23
N ASN A 749 7.95 4.02 -18.75
CA ASN A 749 6.90 3.09 -19.13
C ASN A 749 5.62 3.37 -18.33
N ARG A 750 4.63 3.94 -19.01
CA ARG A 750 3.29 4.26 -18.48
C ARG A 750 2.21 3.34 -19.08
N GLY A 751 2.58 2.22 -19.70
CA GLY A 751 1.66 1.18 -20.14
C GLY A 751 0.92 0.54 -18.96
N VAL A 752 -0.37 0.22 -19.14
CA VAL A 752 -1.23 -0.28 -18.05
C VAL A 752 -1.95 -1.55 -18.45
N SER A 753 -1.68 -2.64 -17.72
CA SER A 753 -2.29 -3.92 -17.99
C SER A 753 -3.82 -3.91 -17.80
N GLY A 754 -4.53 -4.48 -18.77
CA GLY A 754 -5.99 -4.48 -18.84
C GLY A 754 -6.64 -3.17 -19.31
N SER A 755 -5.87 -2.10 -19.53
CA SER A 755 -6.41 -0.81 -19.99
C SER A 755 -6.78 -0.81 -21.48
N THR A 756 -7.66 0.12 -21.82
CA THR A 756 -8.12 0.52 -23.16
C THR A 756 -7.84 2.00 -23.36
N THR A 757 -7.92 2.50 -24.59
CA THR A 757 -7.86 3.95 -24.91
C THR A 757 -8.70 4.80 -23.93
N VAL A 758 -9.99 4.46 -23.75
CA VAL A 758 -10.90 5.14 -22.80
C VAL A 758 -10.43 5.01 -21.35
N SER A 759 -10.12 3.80 -20.87
CA SER A 759 -9.85 3.54 -19.44
C SER A 759 -8.42 3.89 -19.00
N TRP A 760 -7.48 4.02 -19.94
CA TRP A 760 -6.19 4.65 -19.71
C TRP A 760 -6.37 6.17 -19.55
N LYS A 761 -7.20 6.79 -20.42
CA LYS A 761 -7.48 8.22 -20.35
C LYS A 761 -8.25 8.63 -19.08
N SER A 762 -9.33 7.93 -18.76
CA SER A 762 -10.28 8.31 -17.70
C SER A 762 -9.82 8.06 -16.25
N SER A 763 -8.50 8.01 -16.00
CA SER A 763 -7.93 7.54 -14.74
C SER A 763 -6.92 8.49 -14.09
N GLY A 764 -6.98 9.81 -14.40
CA GLY A 764 -6.04 10.84 -13.94
C GLY A 764 -4.62 10.76 -14.53
N ARG A 765 -4.26 9.59 -15.10
CA ARG A 765 -3.01 9.35 -15.84
C ARG A 765 -2.86 10.29 -17.03
N TRP A 766 -3.97 10.64 -17.69
CA TRP A 766 -3.98 11.55 -18.82
C TRP A 766 -3.56 12.97 -18.44
N ASP A 767 -4.18 13.52 -17.40
CA ASP A 767 -3.89 14.88 -16.95
C ASP A 767 -2.44 15.01 -16.48
N LYS A 768 -1.94 13.98 -15.78
CA LYS A 768 -0.53 13.89 -15.39
C LYS A 768 0.42 13.74 -16.60
N LEU A 769 0.09 12.92 -17.60
CA LEU A 769 0.86 12.83 -18.86
C LEU A 769 0.95 14.19 -19.56
N ILE A 770 -0.16 14.91 -19.69
CA ILE A 770 -0.21 16.22 -20.35
C ILE A 770 0.60 17.28 -19.57
N GLN A 771 0.54 17.25 -18.23
CA GLN A 771 1.42 18.07 -17.38
C GLN A 771 2.90 17.73 -17.58
N ASP A 772 3.26 16.45 -17.61
CA ASP A 772 4.66 16.00 -17.71
C ASP A 772 5.27 16.28 -19.08
N ILE A 773 4.52 16.09 -20.18
CA ILE A 773 4.89 16.58 -21.52
C ILE A 773 5.13 18.08 -21.50
N SER A 774 4.24 18.84 -20.84
CA SER A 774 4.35 20.29 -20.75
C SER A 774 5.48 20.77 -19.83
N ALA A 775 5.97 19.93 -18.93
CA ALA A 775 7.17 20.19 -18.14
C ALA A 775 8.43 19.83 -18.95
N ALA A 776 8.55 18.59 -19.42
CA ALA A 776 9.73 18.06 -20.12
C ALA A 776 10.13 18.89 -21.35
N LYS A 777 9.17 19.55 -22.04
CA LYS A 777 9.44 20.37 -23.24
C LYS A 777 10.36 21.58 -23.01
N THR A 778 10.74 21.94 -21.78
CA THR A 778 11.79 22.96 -21.53
C THR A 778 13.18 22.44 -21.89
N ASP A 779 13.46 21.16 -21.64
CA ASP A 779 14.81 20.58 -21.64
C ASP A 779 14.95 19.39 -22.62
N PHE A 780 13.87 18.63 -22.82
CA PHE A 780 13.78 17.45 -23.69
C PHE A 780 12.93 17.68 -24.96
N GLU A 781 12.98 16.75 -25.92
CA GLU A 781 11.88 16.50 -26.87
C GLU A 781 10.93 15.47 -26.24
N PRO A 782 9.71 15.82 -25.80
CA PRO A 782 8.76 14.84 -25.29
C PRO A 782 8.24 13.96 -26.43
N VAL A 783 8.53 12.66 -26.40
CA VAL A 783 8.06 11.69 -27.40
C VAL A 783 7.08 10.74 -26.73
N VAL A 784 5.87 10.60 -27.26
CA VAL A 784 4.83 9.75 -26.65
C VAL A 784 4.51 8.60 -27.58
N THR A 785 4.85 7.36 -27.19
CA THR A 785 4.50 6.19 -27.99
C THR A 785 3.12 5.66 -27.60
N ILE A 786 2.23 5.42 -28.56
CA ILE A 786 0.81 5.14 -28.30
C ILE A 786 0.45 3.75 -28.86
N GLN A 787 0.18 2.75 -28.01
CA GLN A 787 -0.14 1.38 -28.46
C GLN A 787 -1.32 0.72 -27.71
N PHE A 788 -2.46 0.61 -28.38
CA PHE A 788 -3.68 -0.02 -27.85
C PHE A 788 -4.27 -1.04 -28.84
N GLY A 789 -5.34 -1.74 -28.43
CA GLY A 789 -6.07 -2.70 -29.25
C GLY A 789 -6.29 -4.08 -28.61
N HIS A 790 -5.45 -4.54 -27.67
CA HIS A 790 -5.63 -5.88 -27.08
C HIS A 790 -6.87 -5.98 -26.19
N ASN A 791 -7.27 -4.87 -25.57
CA ASN A 791 -8.43 -4.80 -24.69
C ASN A 791 -9.61 -4.07 -25.34
N ASP A 792 -9.33 -3.07 -26.18
CA ASP A 792 -10.33 -2.29 -26.92
C ASP A 792 -11.24 -3.21 -27.75
N GLN A 793 -10.66 -4.18 -28.48
CA GLN A 793 -11.41 -5.21 -29.22
C GLN A 793 -12.41 -6.04 -28.40
N LYS A 794 -12.31 -6.02 -27.07
CA LYS A 794 -13.19 -6.77 -26.16
C LYS A 794 -14.40 -5.95 -25.72
N VAL A 795 -14.39 -4.62 -25.93
CA VAL A 795 -15.36 -3.68 -25.33
C VAL A 795 -15.91 -2.59 -26.27
N MET A 796 -15.21 -2.21 -27.33
CA MET A 796 -15.62 -1.12 -28.26
C MET A 796 -15.58 -1.54 -29.73
N GLY A 797 -16.07 -0.67 -30.62
CA GLY A 797 -15.96 -0.79 -32.08
C GLY A 797 -14.71 -0.09 -32.65
N LEU A 798 -14.44 -0.31 -33.94
CA LEU A 798 -13.30 0.30 -34.64
C LEU A 798 -13.44 1.82 -34.77
N ASP A 799 -14.63 2.34 -35.07
CA ASP A 799 -14.88 3.80 -35.20
C ASP A 799 -14.63 4.55 -33.88
N GLU A 800 -15.03 3.96 -32.75
CA GLU A 800 -14.78 4.51 -31.40
C GLU A 800 -13.28 4.51 -31.09
N PHE A 801 -12.61 3.38 -31.36
CA PHE A 801 -11.17 3.23 -31.16
C PHE A 801 -10.35 4.22 -31.99
N HIS A 802 -10.68 4.36 -33.27
CA HIS A 802 -10.09 5.35 -34.17
C HIS A 802 -10.28 6.78 -33.65
N THR A 803 -11.51 7.13 -33.27
CA THR A 803 -11.85 8.45 -32.71
C THR A 803 -11.03 8.74 -31.44
N ASN A 804 -10.94 7.77 -30.54
CA ASN A 804 -10.17 7.87 -29.30
C ASN A 804 -8.66 8.06 -29.58
N LEU A 805 -8.10 7.34 -30.56
CA LEU A 805 -6.69 7.47 -30.94
C LEU A 805 -6.40 8.84 -31.59
N VAL A 806 -7.30 9.37 -32.42
CA VAL A 806 -7.17 10.71 -33.01
C VAL A 806 -7.19 11.79 -31.91
N ASP A 807 -8.12 11.68 -30.96
CA ASP A 807 -8.22 12.60 -29.81
C ASP A 807 -6.96 12.57 -28.92
N ILE A 808 -6.47 11.37 -28.59
CA ILE A 808 -5.21 11.14 -27.86
C ILE A 808 -4.03 11.80 -28.57
N GLY A 809 -3.86 11.56 -29.88
CA GLY A 809 -2.75 12.11 -30.65
C GLY A 809 -2.77 13.64 -30.79
N ASN A 810 -3.95 14.23 -30.95
CA ASN A 810 -4.11 15.69 -31.03
C ASN A 810 -3.75 16.36 -29.70
N GLN A 811 -4.28 15.87 -28.57
CA GLN A 811 -4.02 16.46 -27.24
C GLN A 811 -2.54 16.35 -26.83
N ILE A 812 -1.83 15.28 -27.24
CA ILE A 812 -0.37 15.18 -27.07
C ILE A 812 0.36 16.29 -27.83
N LYS A 813 -0.05 16.59 -29.07
CA LYS A 813 0.54 17.68 -29.88
C LYS A 813 0.22 19.06 -29.29
N GLU A 814 -0.98 19.26 -28.75
CA GLU A 814 -1.38 20.49 -28.05
C GLU A 814 -0.57 20.72 -26.76
N ALA A 815 -0.23 19.66 -26.02
CA ALA A 815 0.67 19.73 -24.87
C ALA A 815 2.12 20.10 -25.24
N GLY A 816 2.51 19.85 -26.49
CA GLY A 816 3.85 20.09 -27.04
C GLY A 816 4.73 18.84 -27.15
N GLY A 817 4.13 17.64 -27.21
CA GLY A 817 4.83 16.38 -27.43
C GLY A 817 4.68 15.83 -28.85
N THR A 818 5.61 14.96 -29.24
CA THR A 818 5.65 14.23 -30.52
C THR A 818 4.94 12.87 -30.34
N PRO A 819 3.70 12.68 -30.83
CA PRO A 819 3.05 11.36 -30.80
C PRO A 819 3.65 10.43 -31.86
N ILE A 820 3.90 9.18 -31.47
CA ILE A 820 4.28 8.08 -32.36
C ILE A 820 3.33 6.92 -32.09
N PHE A 821 2.47 6.59 -33.05
CA PHE A 821 1.55 5.45 -32.92
C PHE A 821 2.27 4.14 -33.16
N ILE A 822 2.01 3.13 -32.35
CA ILE A 822 2.57 1.79 -32.53
C ILE A 822 1.39 0.84 -32.65
N THR A 823 1.39 0.07 -33.73
CA THR A 823 0.36 -0.96 -33.94
C THR A 823 0.48 -2.07 -32.88
N SER A 824 -0.63 -2.65 -32.44
CA SER A 824 -0.64 -3.61 -31.33
C SER A 824 0.20 -4.85 -31.62
N LEU A 825 0.99 -5.30 -30.64
CA LEU A 825 1.82 -6.50 -30.75
C LEU A 825 1.01 -7.73 -31.21
N THR A 826 1.58 -8.59 -32.06
CA THR A 826 0.86 -9.79 -32.49
C THR A 826 0.63 -10.77 -31.32
N ARG A 827 -0.46 -11.56 -31.37
CA ARG A 827 -0.67 -12.68 -30.43
C ARG A 827 0.00 -13.92 -30.97
N ARG A 828 0.69 -14.66 -30.10
CA ARG A 828 1.44 -15.89 -30.45
C ARG A 828 0.50 -17.10 -30.47
N THR A 829 -0.59 -16.96 -31.24
CA THR A 829 -1.67 -17.92 -31.43
C THR A 829 -1.63 -18.38 -32.87
N PHE A 830 -1.48 -19.69 -33.09
CA PHE A 830 -1.37 -20.26 -34.43
C PHE A 830 -2.65 -21.01 -34.83
N GLN A 831 -2.90 -21.04 -36.14
CA GLN A 831 -3.87 -21.90 -36.78
C GLN A 831 -3.31 -22.34 -38.14
N ASN A 832 -3.36 -23.64 -38.45
CA ASN A 832 -2.85 -24.23 -39.69
C ASN A 832 -1.36 -23.95 -40.00
N GLY A 833 -0.56 -23.59 -38.98
CA GLY A 833 0.87 -23.27 -39.12
C GLY A 833 1.20 -21.78 -39.21
N GLU A 834 0.21 -20.89 -39.28
CA GLU A 834 0.40 -19.43 -39.34
C GLU A 834 -0.24 -18.72 -38.13
N VAL A 835 0.26 -17.52 -37.81
CA VAL A 835 -0.29 -16.63 -36.77
C VAL A 835 -1.70 -16.15 -37.12
N VAL A 836 -2.62 -16.31 -36.18
CA VAL A 836 -3.99 -15.78 -36.26
C VAL A 836 -3.97 -14.26 -36.07
N GLN A 837 -4.06 -13.51 -37.16
CA GLN A 837 -3.98 -12.04 -37.20
C GLN A 837 -5.23 -11.33 -36.63
N ASN A 838 -5.69 -11.71 -35.43
CA ASN A 838 -6.93 -11.21 -34.80
C ASN A 838 -6.91 -9.71 -34.42
N LEU A 839 -5.81 -9.02 -34.70
CA LEU A 839 -5.54 -7.61 -34.41
C LEU A 839 -5.32 -6.75 -35.66
N LYS A 840 -5.36 -7.35 -36.86
CA LYS A 840 -5.05 -6.68 -38.12
C LYS A 840 -5.84 -5.38 -38.34
N ASP A 841 -7.15 -5.42 -38.11
CA ASP A 841 -8.03 -4.27 -38.35
C ASP A 841 -7.79 -3.17 -37.30
N TRP A 842 -7.45 -3.55 -36.06
CA TRP A 842 -7.06 -2.64 -34.99
C TRP A 842 -5.71 -1.98 -35.26
N ALA A 843 -4.77 -2.72 -35.85
CA ALA A 843 -3.51 -2.17 -36.35
C ALA A 843 -3.75 -1.20 -37.51
N ALA A 844 -4.65 -1.51 -38.44
CA ALA A 844 -5.02 -0.60 -39.53
C ALA A 844 -5.63 0.71 -39.02
N GLU A 845 -6.52 0.66 -38.01
CA GLU A 845 -7.08 1.88 -37.41
C GLU A 845 -6.04 2.72 -36.65
N SER A 846 -5.05 2.10 -36.00
CA SER A 846 -3.92 2.84 -35.40
C SER A 846 -3.11 3.61 -36.46
N ILE A 847 -2.95 3.06 -37.67
CA ILE A 847 -2.28 3.73 -38.80
C ILE A 847 -3.17 4.86 -39.37
N SER A 848 -4.47 4.59 -39.53
CA SER A 848 -5.49 5.56 -39.95
C SER A 848 -5.54 6.78 -39.03
N ALA A 849 -5.58 6.55 -37.71
CA ALA A 849 -5.56 7.60 -36.70
C ALA A 849 -4.26 8.43 -36.72
N ALA A 850 -3.10 7.77 -36.86
CA ALA A 850 -1.81 8.45 -37.01
C ALA A 850 -1.78 9.38 -38.23
N GLY A 851 -2.30 8.92 -39.37
CA GLY A 851 -2.45 9.73 -40.59
C GLY A 851 -3.32 10.96 -40.37
N ASN A 852 -4.49 10.80 -39.73
CA ASN A 852 -5.42 11.89 -39.47
C ASN A 852 -4.90 12.93 -38.46
N VAL A 853 -4.10 12.51 -37.48
CA VAL A 853 -3.39 13.41 -36.54
C VAL A 853 -2.20 14.10 -37.22
N GLY A 854 -1.67 13.54 -38.31
CA GLY A 854 -0.37 13.93 -38.87
C GLY A 854 0.75 13.60 -37.88
N ALA A 855 0.88 12.31 -37.56
CA ALA A 855 1.83 11.73 -36.62
C ALA A 855 2.64 10.59 -37.28
N GLY A 856 3.78 10.23 -36.69
CA GLY A 856 4.54 9.04 -37.11
C GLY A 856 3.88 7.75 -36.62
N TYR A 857 4.14 6.64 -37.30
CA TYR A 857 3.68 5.32 -36.86
C TYR A 857 4.68 4.18 -37.10
N LEU A 858 4.62 3.12 -36.27
CA LEU A 858 5.45 1.92 -36.33
C LEU A 858 4.60 0.64 -36.51
N GLU A 859 4.95 -0.20 -37.49
CA GLU A 859 4.20 -1.41 -37.87
C GLU A 859 4.58 -2.66 -37.06
N LEU A 860 4.70 -2.52 -35.73
CA LEU A 860 4.97 -3.63 -34.80
C LEU A 860 4.03 -4.84 -35.00
N ASN A 861 2.74 -4.66 -35.30
CA ASN A 861 1.82 -5.78 -35.54
C ASN A 861 2.28 -6.65 -36.72
N LYS A 862 2.75 -6.02 -37.80
CA LYS A 862 3.29 -6.70 -38.98
C LYS A 862 4.66 -7.30 -38.68
N ALA A 863 5.60 -6.51 -38.16
CA ALA A 863 6.97 -6.98 -37.88
C ALA A 863 6.96 -8.19 -36.91
N SER A 864 6.15 -8.12 -35.84
CA SER A 864 6.01 -9.23 -34.89
C SER A 864 5.28 -10.43 -35.49
N THR A 865 4.30 -10.23 -36.39
CA THR A 865 3.64 -11.34 -37.12
C THR A 865 4.61 -12.04 -38.07
N ASP A 866 5.40 -11.30 -38.84
CA ASP A 866 6.38 -11.85 -39.77
C ASP A 866 7.47 -12.66 -39.02
N TYR A 867 8.02 -12.09 -37.93
CA TYR A 867 9.01 -12.75 -37.08
C TYR A 867 8.48 -13.98 -36.34
N VAL A 868 7.26 -13.89 -35.78
CA VAL A 868 6.64 -15.04 -35.09
C VAL A 868 6.31 -16.17 -36.08
N ASN A 869 5.92 -15.86 -37.32
CA ASN A 869 5.75 -16.87 -38.36
C ASN A 869 7.08 -17.52 -38.79
N SER A 870 8.21 -16.78 -38.84
CA SER A 870 9.49 -17.33 -39.30
C SER A 870 10.14 -18.29 -38.30
N ILE A 871 10.02 -18.01 -36.99
CA ILE A 871 10.49 -18.91 -35.92
C ILE A 871 9.48 -20.05 -35.64
N GLY A 872 8.21 -19.86 -36.00
CA GLY A 872 7.13 -20.84 -35.83
C GLY A 872 6.59 -20.96 -34.39
N GLU A 873 5.55 -21.79 -34.21
CA GLU A 873 4.81 -21.82 -32.93
C GLU A 873 5.69 -22.18 -31.74
N THR A 874 6.49 -23.25 -31.81
CA THR A 874 7.30 -23.75 -30.69
C THR A 874 8.24 -22.69 -30.12
N ASP A 875 9.05 -22.05 -30.97
CA ASP A 875 10.04 -21.07 -30.54
C ASP A 875 9.35 -19.76 -30.11
N SER A 876 8.23 -19.38 -30.74
CA SER A 876 7.44 -18.23 -30.29
C SER A 876 6.84 -18.40 -28.88
N GLN A 877 6.58 -19.64 -28.44
CA GLN A 877 6.07 -19.90 -27.10
C GLN A 877 7.11 -19.60 -26.01
N TYR A 878 8.41 -19.55 -26.34
CA TYR A 878 9.47 -19.13 -25.42
C TYR A 878 9.24 -17.72 -24.87
N TYR A 879 8.58 -16.83 -25.61
CA TYR A 879 8.32 -15.44 -25.18
C TYR A 879 7.05 -15.26 -24.32
N ASN A 880 6.30 -16.33 -24.04
CA ASN A 880 5.06 -16.23 -23.27
C ASN A 880 5.32 -16.01 -21.78
N TRP A 881 4.59 -15.07 -21.15
CA TRP A 881 4.64 -14.85 -19.69
C TRP A 881 4.37 -16.11 -18.86
N GLY A 882 3.55 -17.02 -19.38
CA GLY A 882 3.33 -18.34 -18.78
C GLY A 882 2.54 -19.28 -19.68
N PRO A 883 2.33 -20.54 -19.27
CA PRO A 883 1.63 -21.55 -20.07
C PRO A 883 0.23 -21.07 -20.51
N GLY A 884 0.05 -20.95 -21.82
CA GLY A 884 -1.20 -20.48 -22.45
C GLY A 884 -1.31 -18.96 -22.62
N ASP A 885 -0.45 -18.13 -22.02
CA ASP A 885 -0.49 -16.68 -22.19
C ASP A 885 0.21 -16.24 -23.49
N ARG A 886 -0.58 -16.25 -24.56
CA ARG A 886 -0.16 -15.84 -25.91
C ARG A 886 -0.21 -14.33 -26.15
N THR A 887 -0.39 -13.53 -25.09
CA THR A 887 -0.40 -12.06 -25.16
C THR A 887 0.84 -11.49 -24.49
N HIS A 888 0.98 -11.67 -23.17
CA HIS A 888 2.02 -11.00 -22.38
C HIS A 888 3.40 -11.62 -22.62
N LEU A 889 4.43 -10.78 -22.55
CA LEU A 889 5.83 -11.13 -22.79
C LEU A 889 6.55 -11.44 -21.48
N ASN A 890 7.27 -12.55 -21.41
CA ASN A 890 8.26 -12.77 -20.35
C ASN A 890 9.53 -11.92 -20.59
N PRO A 891 10.48 -11.79 -19.64
CA PRO A 891 11.60 -10.87 -19.80
C PRO A 891 12.45 -11.06 -21.08
N PRO A 892 12.75 -12.30 -21.55
CA PRO A 892 13.30 -12.51 -22.89
C PRO A 892 12.47 -11.89 -24.01
N GLY A 893 11.15 -12.09 -23.99
CA GLY A 893 10.22 -11.47 -24.93
C GLY A 893 10.18 -9.94 -24.84
N GLU A 894 10.22 -9.38 -23.64
CA GLU A 894 10.28 -7.92 -23.42
C GLU A 894 11.50 -7.32 -24.12
N VAL A 895 12.68 -7.93 -23.98
CA VAL A 895 13.92 -7.53 -24.67
C VAL A 895 13.79 -7.68 -26.19
N VAL A 896 13.37 -8.84 -26.70
CA VAL A 896 13.30 -9.11 -28.16
C VAL A 896 12.31 -8.19 -28.87
N PHE A 897 11.09 -8.02 -28.34
CA PHE A 897 10.09 -7.13 -28.95
C PHE A 897 10.34 -5.65 -28.63
N GLY A 898 10.99 -5.33 -27.51
CA GLY A 898 11.48 -3.98 -27.21
C GLY A 898 12.55 -3.53 -28.21
N ARG A 899 13.49 -4.43 -28.58
CA ARG A 899 14.45 -4.20 -29.66
C ARG A 899 13.76 -4.01 -31.00
N MET A 900 12.77 -4.85 -31.34
CA MET A 900 11.99 -4.71 -32.57
C MET A 900 11.29 -3.34 -32.68
N VAL A 901 10.75 -2.80 -31.58
CA VAL A 901 10.19 -1.44 -31.55
C VAL A 901 11.28 -0.37 -31.73
N LEU A 902 12.46 -0.55 -31.13
CA LEU A 902 13.59 0.36 -31.29
C LEU A 902 14.11 0.39 -32.73
N ASP A 903 14.30 -0.76 -33.37
CA ASP A 903 14.76 -0.83 -34.76
C ASP A 903 13.75 -0.16 -35.71
N LEU A 904 12.45 -0.43 -35.53
CA LEU A 904 11.37 0.28 -36.24
C LEU A 904 11.38 1.80 -35.99
N LEU A 905 11.70 2.25 -34.77
CA LEU A 905 11.81 3.68 -34.44
C LEU A 905 13.00 4.31 -35.17
N LEU A 906 14.18 3.68 -35.14
CA LEU A 906 15.39 4.22 -35.77
C LEU A 906 15.28 4.24 -37.31
N GLU A 907 14.51 3.35 -37.93
CA GLU A 907 14.13 3.48 -39.35
C GLU A 907 13.34 4.76 -39.68
N LYS A 908 12.74 5.44 -38.69
CA LYS A 908 11.97 6.69 -38.84
C LYS A 908 12.63 7.92 -38.19
N ARG A 909 13.46 7.71 -37.16
CA ARG A 909 14.13 8.73 -36.33
C ARG A 909 15.58 8.30 -36.06
N ASP A 910 16.38 8.20 -37.12
CA ASP A 910 17.83 7.93 -37.03
C ASP A 910 18.58 9.00 -36.22
N ASP A 911 18.02 10.20 -36.08
CA ASP A 911 18.50 11.26 -35.18
C ASP A 911 18.49 10.86 -33.69
N PHE A 912 17.70 9.83 -33.31
CA PHE A 912 17.72 9.24 -31.98
C PHE A 912 18.78 8.15 -31.77
N SER A 913 19.47 7.67 -32.82
CA SER A 913 20.43 6.55 -32.73
C SER A 913 21.50 6.73 -31.64
N GLN A 914 21.98 7.97 -31.48
CA GLN A 914 22.96 8.38 -30.46
C GLN A 914 22.50 8.17 -29.00
N TYR A 915 21.20 8.06 -28.75
CA TYR A 915 20.61 7.89 -27.42
C TYR A 915 20.30 6.43 -27.06
N PHE A 916 20.66 5.47 -27.91
CA PHE A 916 20.39 4.05 -27.68
C PHE A 916 21.65 3.19 -27.79
N THR A 917 21.70 2.14 -26.98
CA THR A 917 22.74 1.11 -27.05
C THR A 917 22.49 0.22 -28.27
N ALA A 918 23.50 0.09 -29.14
CA ALA A 918 23.43 -0.80 -30.28
C ALA A 918 23.48 -2.27 -29.83
N ASN A 919 22.60 -3.10 -30.40
CA ASN A 919 22.70 -4.55 -30.34
C ASN A 919 22.48 -5.10 -31.75
N GLU A 920 23.55 -5.06 -32.55
CA GLU A 920 23.51 -5.53 -33.93
C GLU A 920 23.15 -7.02 -34.02
N ALA A 921 23.66 -7.86 -33.10
CA ALA A 921 23.42 -9.31 -33.11
C ALA A 921 21.94 -9.68 -32.98
N LEU A 922 21.22 -9.06 -32.03
CA LEU A 922 19.78 -9.26 -31.86
C LEU A 922 19.00 -8.69 -33.05
N SER A 923 19.36 -7.49 -33.51
CA SER A 923 18.72 -6.83 -34.66
C SER A 923 18.82 -7.70 -35.92
N ASP A 924 20.00 -8.29 -36.17
CA ASP A 924 20.28 -9.15 -37.31
C ASP A 924 19.49 -10.48 -37.23
N LYS A 925 19.34 -11.08 -36.05
CA LYS A 925 18.50 -12.27 -35.85
C LYS A 925 17.04 -11.98 -36.16
N ILE A 926 16.47 -10.95 -35.55
CA ILE A 926 15.07 -10.53 -35.76
C ILE A 926 14.82 -10.29 -37.26
N LYS A 927 15.75 -9.59 -37.93
CA LYS A 927 15.68 -9.25 -39.35
C LYS A 927 15.82 -10.45 -40.30
N LYS A 928 16.55 -11.49 -39.91
CA LYS A 928 16.64 -12.77 -40.65
C LYS A 928 15.47 -13.71 -40.36
N GLY A 929 14.69 -13.43 -39.31
CA GLY A 929 13.64 -14.32 -38.82
C GLY A 929 14.17 -15.48 -37.97
N GLU A 930 15.39 -15.38 -37.43
CA GLU A 930 16.06 -16.38 -36.61
C GLU A 930 15.69 -16.24 -35.13
N PHE A 931 15.51 -17.36 -34.41
CA PHE A 931 15.15 -17.35 -33.00
C PHE A 931 16.21 -16.67 -32.11
N ALA A 932 15.78 -15.61 -31.41
CA ALA A 932 16.57 -14.86 -30.44
C ALA A 932 16.20 -15.21 -28.98
N THR A 933 17.20 -15.30 -28.10
CA THR A 933 16.97 -15.60 -26.67
C THR A 933 16.82 -14.34 -25.81
N GLY A 934 17.15 -13.16 -26.32
CA GLY A 934 17.25 -11.92 -25.52
C GLY A 934 18.53 -11.84 -24.69
N GLU A 935 19.52 -12.71 -24.98
CA GLU A 935 20.85 -12.75 -24.35
C GLU A 935 21.98 -12.47 -25.37
N GLU A 936 21.62 -12.06 -26.60
CA GLU A 936 22.52 -11.63 -27.69
C GLU A 936 23.30 -10.34 -27.40
#